data_AF-A0AAD2JL10-F1
#
_entry.id   AF-A0AAD2JL10-F1
#
_cell.length_a   1.000
_cell.length_b   1.000
_cell.length_c   1.000
_cell.angle_alpha   90.00
_cell.angle_beta   90.00
_cell.angle_gamma   90.00
#
_symmetry.space_group_name_H-M   'P 1'
#
loop_
_entity.id
_entity.type
_entity.pdbx_description
1 polymer ?
#
loop_
_entity_poly.entity_id
_entity_poly.type
_entity_poly.pdbx_seq_one_letter_code
_entity_poly.pdbx_strand_id
1 'polypeptide(L)'
;MSLLSLTTRWPLMLSALFWAVSFCPQSIHAATIMDTDSNLEMAVSVLDWIHNAEGGYFNPKQALQKTENSTQSPVGVFAVEDIEEGEVLMTVPWELIIKSHDKNEEGQMCCGTVAAVLKEMKLGEKSKYHPYPAYLKSQPDNDLPSNWSEKAKDLLYEIVGVPQGNDPRTSDFDSIPPEEPIEWLELDFNQKCHGSRRDNMARHAALLVVQRSDDYIMVPGYDFYNHRNGKYHNTEIRWEHESPHVTKASRAIQKGEQIFNSYNFCAECEGRRSHYGAAEILRDYGFVEEYPQRWYYNNLGGTIQFDIDEDEETGEVKIVDWPTRFIPKDEYLRYARVWVRRQLRRQRRIQNLNFHRTKWPKIPEREWQIIWDFHKGNTLALELAREFLDKQYEQVKLESQGGALQCSSPGDAACATNVTAALTYEEGDHHYDLLKYEPDDLDYISPTCDNGEVMMFHDYTHLESLQTNYQPVGFEYNEEMDDVCMDIDNIVQICSCYRPQYHEFVTHYAARFIDTVKRVLFVGGGDSMLLFEALKYPTLEKVVGLELDQTITRKSFKYFQTQPHFDDERVEWWFGDATKSMLLLPEEYWGSFDLVLVDLSETVMSLSVTKELDVFDALALLLNKDGVIVKNELYLEHFSDVFDYTVQILYDSPIICSQVVALGSNKVDFLHDDAKDHEIPNLLYTPLTKDDNRFDLMHDYRKNDARAIGKCDTITPPIDTSKQDTSAGILEIVNAEEVSIAFDDKAKIVKLLQDVATEQGFTVGPSKAYSGNLVVAVLKEGYIAARLWPEHNYIGFDINLWGKTFEIKSLKKALTKAVESSLVSAYKIVVGGMFGSSTWKEDQVKIGPYSKTVTNMNRNCKERETSPDVAPIPKRAIEIALNQTFTLLDSAYDTVTVGVVCGLEGSDCMSFDIADSNPLVTTVFKFQTCDSLESEEKMFQCEKALAEQWQDFVNESNKPFDMLMVDSSAPYEMLQIFNSILDADEVRESVLNTVNVVLAFTAEPKEEKFRKFFLDRYRIQHGDDPVARAVFELTHAGEDVVEIGLVYCGNTLYVYSLEAVEHNIKERLTDVKVELTTINAGLFPYDFDFEPVNFEQKDYDNAPGLKQYAEQHPLGRQNVFQLEANRPDVELKFDGLFKMLKTAIQTAGFDASAGKFEKTQKVGDGGLIVYSSQVANVVLVWDGRTHVDLNFFTFEEGRGEKVNGSVPEKFITGFLRASEKSLKINLRDDQPRGTGRVINFSSDLAPEEEAATS
;
A
#
# COMPACT_ATOMS: atom_id res chain seq x y z
N MET A 1 67.74 -31.20 2.35
CA MET A 1 68.52 -32.36 2.85
C MET A 1 67.67 -33.62 2.73
N SER A 2 68.21 -34.81 3.00
CA SER A 2 67.76 -36.06 2.35
C SER A 2 67.43 -37.23 3.28
N LEU A 3 66.34 -37.94 2.94
CA LEU A 3 66.18 -39.41 2.93
C LEU A 3 65.99 -40.24 4.23
N LEU A 4 65.09 -41.23 4.10
CA LEU A 4 64.99 -42.56 4.78
C LEU A 4 64.54 -42.64 6.28
N SER A 5 64.01 -43.77 6.81
CA SER A 5 63.05 -44.79 6.30
C SER A 5 62.74 -45.93 7.32
N LEU A 6 61.48 -46.43 7.36
CA LEU A 6 61.05 -47.86 7.40
C LEU A 6 61.39 -48.84 8.58
N THR A 7 60.36 -49.60 9.02
CA THR A 7 60.32 -51.08 9.33
C THR A 7 60.96 -51.66 10.64
N THR A 8 60.60 -52.83 11.27
CA THR A 8 59.47 -53.83 11.19
C THR A 8 59.43 -54.92 12.33
N ARG A 9 58.23 -55.49 12.63
CA ARG A 9 57.82 -56.93 12.86
C ARG A 9 58.24 -57.83 14.08
N TRP A 10 57.20 -58.32 14.83
CA TRP A 10 56.79 -59.76 15.10
C TRP A 10 57.64 -60.72 16.02
N PRO A 11 57.23 -61.98 16.39
CA PRO A 11 55.95 -62.49 17.01
C PRO A 11 56.06 -63.77 17.97
N LEU A 12 54.93 -64.45 18.33
CA LEU A 12 54.73 -65.92 18.66
C LEU A 12 55.22 -66.53 20.04
N MET A 13 54.68 -67.62 20.68
CA MET A 13 53.43 -68.47 20.60
C MET A 13 53.29 -69.52 21.79
N LEU A 14 52.15 -70.26 21.90
CA LEU A 14 51.89 -71.60 22.56
C LEU A 14 51.75 -71.67 24.13
N SER A 15 51.04 -72.60 24.83
CA SER A 15 50.09 -73.75 24.59
C SER A 15 49.66 -74.39 25.95
N ALA A 16 48.66 -75.28 26.21
CA ALA A 16 47.39 -75.79 25.61
C ALA A 16 46.71 -76.84 26.59
N LEU A 17 45.75 -77.68 26.12
CA LEU A 17 45.10 -78.90 26.73
C LEU A 17 43.87 -78.75 27.70
N PHE A 18 42.81 -79.62 27.73
CA PHE A 18 42.15 -80.52 26.72
C PHE A 18 40.87 -81.27 27.27
N TRP A 19 39.94 -81.71 26.37
CA TRP A 19 38.76 -82.64 26.50
C TRP A 19 37.50 -82.11 27.25
N ALA A 20 36.23 -82.35 26.85
CA ALA A 20 35.53 -82.80 25.61
C ALA A 20 33.99 -82.57 25.81
N VAL A 21 32.97 -82.84 24.94
CA VAL A 21 32.81 -83.51 23.62
C VAL A 21 31.50 -83.03 22.90
N SER A 22 31.12 -83.64 21.76
CA SER A 22 29.91 -83.55 20.88
C SER A 22 28.56 -83.03 21.46
N PHE A 23 27.68 -82.31 20.72
CA PHE A 23 27.30 -82.38 19.29
C PHE A 23 26.99 -80.99 18.63
N CYS A 24 26.58 -80.95 17.35
CA CYS A 24 26.35 -79.75 16.50
C CYS A 24 24.90 -79.77 15.90
N PRO A 25 24.33 -78.70 15.26
CA PRO A 25 24.96 -77.44 14.81
C PRO A 25 24.20 -76.09 15.02
N GLN A 26 24.93 -74.99 14.83
CA GLN A 26 24.52 -73.62 14.40
C GLN A 26 23.33 -72.89 15.06
N SER A 27 23.60 -71.82 15.82
CA SER A 27 23.02 -70.47 15.59
C SER A 27 23.63 -69.37 16.48
N ILE A 28 23.76 -68.15 15.92
CA ILE A 28 23.85 -66.82 16.57
C ILE A 28 25.05 -66.52 17.52
N HIS A 29 25.50 -65.26 17.52
CA HIS A 29 26.55 -64.76 18.42
C HIS A 29 26.00 -64.49 19.82
N ALA A 30 26.68 -65.00 20.85
CA ALA A 30 26.44 -64.62 22.24
C ALA A 30 27.48 -63.57 22.70
N ALA A 31 27.04 -62.31 22.81
CA ALA A 31 27.68 -61.30 23.65
C ALA A 31 26.66 -60.92 24.74
N THR A 32 26.99 -61.14 26.01
CA THR A 32 26.01 -60.98 27.11
C THR A 32 26.67 -60.66 28.45
N ILE A 33 26.83 -59.37 28.73
CA ILE A 33 26.87 -58.76 30.08
C ILE A 33 26.11 -57.43 29.89
N MET A 34 24.79 -57.44 30.10
CA MET A 34 24.14 -56.85 31.27
C MET A 34 24.32 -55.34 31.40
N ASP A 35 23.22 -54.60 31.24
CA ASP A 35 22.80 -53.63 32.24
C ASP A 35 21.29 -53.77 32.46
N THR A 36 20.83 -53.61 33.71
CA THR A 36 19.41 -53.29 33.99
C THR A 36 19.29 -51.78 34.01
N ASP A 37 18.12 -51.23 33.67
CA ASP A 37 18.04 -49.81 33.28
C ASP A 37 18.17 -48.85 34.47
N SER A 38 19.43 -48.55 34.80
CA SER A 38 19.84 -47.83 36.00
C SER A 38 19.27 -46.41 36.08
N ASN A 39 18.96 -45.78 34.95
CA ASN A 39 18.29 -44.48 34.91
C ASN A 39 16.81 -44.56 35.33
N LEU A 40 16.10 -45.64 34.99
CA LEU A 40 14.73 -45.88 35.46
C LEU A 40 14.71 -46.24 36.95
N GLU A 41 15.67 -47.06 37.42
CA GLU A 41 15.84 -47.37 38.84
C GLU A 41 16.13 -46.09 39.66
N MET A 42 16.96 -45.18 39.15
CA MET A 42 17.21 -43.87 39.78
C MET A 42 15.98 -42.95 39.76
N ALA A 43 15.22 -42.89 38.66
CA ALA A 43 13.98 -42.10 38.59
C ALA A 43 12.94 -42.58 39.62
N VAL A 44 12.72 -43.89 39.74
CA VAL A 44 11.85 -44.48 40.78
C VAL A 44 12.35 -44.13 42.17
N SER A 45 13.67 -44.16 42.42
CA SER A 45 14.24 -43.77 43.73
C SER A 45 13.98 -42.30 44.10
N VAL A 46 13.86 -41.40 43.11
CA VAL A 46 13.46 -40.00 43.34
C VAL A 46 11.98 -39.91 43.73
N LEU A 47 11.10 -40.67 43.07
CA LEU A 47 9.67 -40.71 43.42
C LEU A 47 9.44 -41.31 44.82
N ASP A 48 10.11 -42.40 45.15
CA ASP A 48 10.07 -43.00 46.50
C ASP A 48 10.58 -42.00 47.55
N TRP A 49 11.63 -41.23 47.24
CA TRP A 49 12.17 -40.21 48.14
C TRP A 49 11.19 -39.05 48.38
N ILE A 50 10.49 -38.56 47.35
CA ILE A 50 9.42 -37.56 47.48
C ILE A 50 8.26 -38.13 48.31
N HIS A 51 7.76 -39.32 47.99
CA HIS A 51 6.60 -39.93 48.65
C HIS A 51 6.85 -40.24 50.13
N ASN A 52 8.10 -40.48 50.54
CA ASN A 52 8.46 -40.73 51.94
C ASN A 52 8.87 -39.47 52.72
N ALA A 53 8.84 -38.28 52.11
CA ALA A 53 9.15 -37.01 52.78
C ALA A 53 7.95 -36.43 53.57
N GLU A 54 8.22 -35.57 54.55
CA GLU A 54 7.16 -34.92 55.33
C GLU A 54 6.38 -33.92 54.46
N GLY A 55 5.09 -34.23 54.21
CA GLY A 55 4.25 -33.44 53.29
C GLY A 55 4.43 -33.75 51.80
N GLY A 56 5.32 -34.68 51.44
CA GLY A 56 5.48 -35.15 50.07
C GLY A 56 4.39 -36.14 49.65
N TYR A 57 4.08 -36.18 48.36
CA TYR A 57 3.09 -37.10 47.81
C TYR A 57 3.39 -37.43 46.34
N PHE A 58 3.12 -38.67 45.96
CA PHE A 58 3.05 -39.14 44.58
C PHE A 58 1.89 -40.13 44.48
N ASN A 59 0.98 -39.91 43.52
CA ASN A 59 -0.28 -40.67 43.45
C ASN A 59 -0.02 -42.13 43.03
N PRO A 60 -0.51 -43.16 43.77
CA PRO A 60 -0.33 -44.55 43.40
C PRO A 60 -1.07 -44.99 42.13
N LYS A 61 -1.98 -44.15 41.59
CA LYS A 61 -2.66 -44.37 40.31
C LYS A 61 -1.79 -44.08 39.08
N GLN A 62 -0.55 -43.63 39.23
CA GLN A 62 0.36 -43.35 38.11
C GLN A 62 1.70 -44.08 38.28
N ALA A 63 2.36 -44.42 37.17
CA ALA A 63 3.64 -45.12 37.16
C ALA A 63 4.53 -44.69 35.99
N LEU A 64 5.85 -44.73 36.21
CA LEU A 64 6.84 -44.57 35.14
C LEU A 64 6.83 -45.82 34.24
N GLN A 65 6.67 -45.63 32.93
CA GLN A 65 6.73 -46.69 31.93
C GLN A 65 7.64 -46.28 30.77
N LYS A 66 8.21 -47.26 30.08
CA LYS A 66 8.95 -47.02 28.84
C LYS A 66 7.99 -46.80 27.69
N THR A 67 8.24 -45.75 26.92
CA THR A 67 7.57 -45.43 25.66
C THR A 67 8.18 -46.26 24.53
N GLU A 68 7.48 -47.29 24.04
CA GLU A 68 8.06 -48.26 23.09
C GLU A 68 8.49 -47.68 21.72
N ASN A 69 8.09 -46.45 21.37
CA ASN A 69 8.42 -45.79 20.09
C ASN A 69 8.87 -44.31 20.20
N SER A 70 9.08 -43.72 21.39
CA SER A 70 9.49 -42.30 21.46
C SER A 70 11.00 -42.11 21.27
N THR A 71 11.38 -41.17 20.39
CA THR A 71 12.75 -40.67 20.19
C THR A 71 13.11 -39.51 21.12
N GLN A 72 12.11 -38.89 21.76
CA GLN A 72 12.24 -37.65 22.53
C GLN A 72 12.49 -37.91 24.02
N SER A 73 11.74 -38.82 24.64
CA SER A 73 11.95 -39.25 26.04
C SER A 73 11.82 -40.77 26.17
N PRO A 74 12.76 -41.47 26.85
CA PRO A 74 12.73 -42.94 26.99
C PRO A 74 11.78 -43.45 28.08
N VAL A 75 11.20 -42.56 28.90
CA VAL A 75 10.31 -42.87 30.03
C VAL A 75 9.24 -41.78 30.12
N GLY A 76 7.99 -42.16 30.42
CA GLY A 76 6.91 -41.22 30.72
C GLY A 76 6.05 -41.70 31.90
N VAL A 77 5.26 -40.79 32.49
CA VAL A 77 4.30 -41.10 33.56
C VAL A 77 2.94 -41.46 32.95
N PHE A 78 2.40 -42.63 33.28
CA PHE A 78 1.12 -43.14 32.76
C PHE A 78 0.15 -43.46 33.89
N ALA A 79 -1.14 -43.21 33.68
CA ALA A 79 -2.21 -43.63 34.57
C ALA A 79 -2.37 -45.16 34.56
N VAL A 80 -2.21 -45.80 35.71
CA VAL A 80 -2.45 -47.24 35.93
C VAL A 80 -3.81 -47.54 36.53
N GLU A 81 -4.56 -46.53 36.98
CA GLU A 81 -5.99 -46.55 37.32
C GLU A 81 -6.62 -45.21 36.87
N ASP A 82 -7.94 -45.13 36.78
CA ASP A 82 -8.63 -43.89 36.34
C ASP A 82 -8.48 -42.77 37.39
N ILE A 83 -8.08 -41.58 36.96
CA ILE A 83 -7.80 -40.41 37.81
C ILE A 83 -8.89 -39.36 37.59
N GLU A 84 -9.45 -38.83 38.68
CA GLU A 84 -10.55 -37.86 38.63
C GLU A 84 -10.04 -36.43 38.41
N GLU A 85 -10.87 -35.55 37.85
CA GLU A 85 -10.56 -34.13 37.68
C GLU A 85 -10.25 -33.45 39.04
N GLY A 86 -9.16 -32.70 39.10
CA GLY A 86 -8.67 -32.03 40.31
C GLY A 86 -7.98 -32.96 41.32
N GLU A 87 -7.86 -34.26 41.06
CA GLU A 87 -7.10 -35.20 41.89
C GLU A 87 -5.61 -34.84 41.88
N VAL A 88 -4.96 -34.88 43.05
CA VAL A 88 -3.52 -34.57 43.17
C VAL A 88 -2.71 -35.71 42.56
N LEU A 89 -1.76 -35.36 41.70
CA LEU A 89 -0.81 -36.27 41.07
C LEU A 89 0.49 -36.30 41.87
N MET A 90 1.03 -35.12 42.19
CA MET A 90 2.30 -34.98 42.91
C MET A 90 2.28 -33.76 43.83
N THR A 91 2.95 -33.87 44.98
CA THR A 91 3.27 -32.76 45.87
C THR A 91 4.73 -32.85 46.27
N VAL A 92 5.51 -31.80 45.96
CA VAL A 92 6.94 -31.71 46.29
C VAL A 92 7.16 -30.60 47.34
N PRO A 93 7.57 -30.94 48.57
CA PRO A 93 7.84 -29.95 49.61
C PRO A 93 8.96 -28.97 49.22
N TRP A 94 8.79 -27.70 49.61
CA TRP A 94 9.66 -26.60 49.20
C TRP A 94 11.14 -26.81 49.56
N GLU A 95 11.44 -27.54 50.63
CA GLU A 95 12.80 -27.86 51.08
C GLU A 95 13.50 -28.94 50.24
N LEU A 96 12.78 -29.71 49.43
CA LEU A 96 13.32 -30.71 48.49
C LEU A 96 13.63 -30.12 47.10
N ILE A 97 13.09 -28.95 46.78
CA ILE A 97 13.33 -28.24 45.52
C ILE A 97 14.71 -27.56 45.55
N ILE A 98 15.56 -27.83 44.55
CA ILE A 98 16.86 -27.16 44.38
C ILE A 98 16.62 -25.84 43.65
N LYS A 99 17.24 -24.76 44.13
CA LYS A 99 16.97 -23.38 43.70
C LYS A 99 18.11 -22.47 44.13
N SER A 100 18.12 -21.26 43.57
CA SER A 100 19.02 -20.17 43.92
C SER A 100 19.01 -19.80 45.41
N HIS A 101 20.03 -19.05 45.81
CA HIS A 101 20.09 -18.35 47.10
C HIS A 101 19.74 -16.87 46.98
N ASP A 102 19.67 -16.32 45.77
CA ASP A 102 18.97 -15.06 45.53
C ASP A 102 17.47 -15.31 45.38
N LYS A 103 16.65 -14.30 45.72
CA LYS A 103 15.20 -14.29 45.48
C LYS A 103 14.80 -13.39 44.32
N ASN A 104 15.72 -12.53 43.86
CA ASN A 104 15.53 -11.59 42.76
C ASN A 104 16.41 -12.00 41.57
N GLU A 105 16.52 -13.30 41.32
CA GLU A 105 17.28 -13.81 40.17
C GLU A 105 16.46 -13.64 38.89
N GLU A 106 16.97 -12.82 37.98
CA GLU A 106 16.36 -12.49 36.70
C GLU A 106 17.25 -13.00 35.56
N GLY A 107 16.64 -13.50 34.48
CA GLY A 107 17.33 -13.97 33.26
C GLY A 107 17.26 -15.49 33.05
N GLN A 108 17.01 -15.88 31.80
CA GLN A 108 16.70 -17.23 31.31
C GLN A 108 17.66 -18.35 31.77
N MET A 109 18.93 -18.02 32.02
CA MET A 109 19.95 -18.99 32.47
C MET A 109 19.86 -19.36 33.97
N CYS A 110 19.24 -18.54 34.82
CA CYS A 110 19.12 -18.76 36.26
C CYS A 110 20.47 -19.17 36.94
N CYS A 111 21.50 -18.34 36.75
CA CYS A 111 22.89 -18.55 37.18
C CYS A 111 23.07 -19.16 38.59
N GLY A 112 22.30 -18.70 39.58
CA GLY A 112 22.33 -19.14 40.97
C GLY A 112 21.65 -20.49 41.19
N THR A 113 20.59 -20.81 40.45
CA THR A 113 20.05 -22.18 40.38
C THR A 113 21.04 -23.13 39.69
N VAL A 114 21.71 -22.72 38.61
CA VAL A 114 22.81 -23.50 37.99
C VAL A 114 23.94 -23.76 38.99
N ALA A 115 24.34 -22.73 39.75
CA ALA A 115 25.35 -22.88 40.81
C ALA A 115 24.89 -23.81 41.94
N ALA A 116 23.60 -23.79 42.30
CA ALA A 116 23.02 -24.69 43.30
C ALA A 116 23.00 -26.16 42.82
N VAL A 117 22.53 -26.42 41.59
CA VAL A 117 22.54 -27.75 40.96
C VAL A 117 23.97 -28.30 40.89
N LEU A 118 24.91 -27.50 40.35
CA LEU A 118 26.32 -27.87 40.26
C LEU A 118 26.95 -28.21 41.61
N LYS A 119 26.60 -27.47 42.67
CA LYS A 119 27.05 -27.71 44.04
C LYS A 119 26.53 -29.04 44.59
N GLU A 120 25.24 -29.34 44.41
CA GLU A 120 24.64 -30.57 44.93
C GLU A 120 25.08 -31.82 44.13
N MET A 121 25.28 -31.70 42.80
CA MET A 121 25.91 -32.75 41.96
C MET A 121 27.36 -33.04 42.37
N LYS A 122 28.10 -32.01 42.84
CA LYS A 122 29.46 -32.14 43.40
C LYS A 122 29.47 -32.73 44.83
N LEU A 123 28.34 -32.70 45.54
CA LEU A 123 28.16 -33.38 46.84
C LEU A 123 27.73 -34.85 46.71
N GLY A 124 26.93 -35.20 45.68
CA GLY A 124 26.50 -36.58 45.41
C GLY A 124 25.65 -37.16 46.55
N GLU A 125 26.01 -38.36 47.04
CA GLU A 125 25.38 -39.02 48.20
C GLU A 125 25.38 -38.17 49.49
N LYS A 126 26.18 -37.11 49.57
CA LYS A 126 26.22 -36.17 50.71
C LYS A 126 25.27 -34.99 50.57
N SER A 127 24.60 -34.84 49.43
CA SER A 127 23.57 -33.84 49.25
C SER A 127 22.33 -34.20 50.07
N LYS A 128 21.69 -33.20 50.72
CA LYS A 128 20.38 -33.40 51.36
C LYS A 128 19.25 -33.68 50.35
N TYR A 129 19.53 -33.51 49.06
CA TYR A 129 18.63 -33.74 47.94
C TYR A 129 18.82 -35.12 47.27
N HIS A 130 19.76 -35.94 47.76
CA HIS A 130 19.98 -37.28 47.21
C HIS A 130 18.70 -38.14 47.38
N PRO A 131 18.20 -38.81 46.32
CA PRO A 131 18.92 -39.20 45.10
C PRO A 131 18.89 -38.20 43.91
N TYR A 132 18.13 -37.10 43.95
CA TYR A 132 17.88 -36.27 42.76
C TYR A 132 19.15 -35.71 42.07
N PRO A 133 20.18 -35.16 42.75
CA PRO A 133 21.44 -34.77 42.10
C PRO A 133 22.26 -35.92 41.50
N ALA A 134 21.99 -37.17 41.88
CA ALA A 134 22.61 -38.34 41.25
C ALA A 134 21.88 -38.71 39.96
N TYR A 135 20.53 -38.68 39.97
CA TYR A 135 19.70 -38.82 38.78
C TYR A 135 19.98 -37.71 37.74
N LEU A 136 20.04 -36.44 38.15
CA LEU A 136 20.37 -35.31 37.27
C LEU A 136 21.73 -35.53 36.58
N LYS A 137 22.72 -36.03 37.34
CA LYS A 137 24.07 -36.32 36.85
C LYS A 137 24.18 -37.60 36.00
N SER A 138 23.13 -38.43 35.95
CA SER A 138 23.08 -39.62 35.07
C SER A 138 22.27 -39.39 33.80
N GLN A 139 21.68 -38.20 33.64
CA GLN A 139 21.11 -37.77 32.37
C GLN A 139 22.25 -37.53 31.35
N PRO A 140 21.99 -37.70 30.04
CA PRO A 140 22.93 -37.28 29.02
C PRO A 140 23.11 -35.75 29.00
N ASP A 141 24.24 -35.28 28.46
CA ASP A 141 24.32 -33.92 27.91
C ASP A 141 23.27 -33.82 26.80
N ASN A 142 22.21 -33.02 26.99
CA ASN A 142 21.12 -32.97 26.02
C ASN A 142 21.45 -32.09 24.82
N ASP A 143 20.91 -32.48 23.66
CA ASP A 143 21.16 -31.87 22.36
C ASP A 143 20.34 -30.58 22.19
N LEU A 144 20.66 -29.57 23.00
CA LEU A 144 20.14 -28.20 22.85
C LEU A 144 20.97 -27.44 21.80
N PRO A 145 20.37 -26.56 20.96
CA PRO A 145 21.07 -25.92 19.84
C PRO A 145 22.40 -25.23 20.18
N SER A 146 22.50 -24.63 21.37
CA SER A 146 23.72 -23.98 21.86
C SER A 146 24.90 -24.94 22.08
N ASN A 147 24.63 -26.23 22.29
CA ASN A 147 25.59 -27.30 22.55
C ASN A 147 25.83 -28.23 21.35
N TRP A 148 25.08 -28.08 20.25
CA TRP A 148 25.25 -28.82 19.00
C TRP A 148 26.62 -28.60 18.33
N SER A 149 26.93 -29.44 17.34
CA SER A 149 28.04 -29.22 16.43
C SER A 149 27.90 -27.91 15.65
N GLU A 150 29.04 -27.24 15.39
CA GLU A 150 29.07 -25.96 14.68
C GLU A 150 28.42 -26.04 13.28
N LYS A 151 28.42 -27.21 12.63
CA LYS A 151 27.75 -27.41 11.33
C LYS A 151 26.23 -27.58 11.42
N ALA A 152 25.69 -28.01 12.56
CA ALA A 152 24.25 -27.97 12.83
C ALA A 152 23.78 -26.56 13.18
N LYS A 153 24.63 -25.79 13.87
CA LYS A 153 24.42 -24.36 14.15
C LYS A 153 24.39 -23.52 12.86
N ASP A 154 25.34 -23.74 11.96
CA ASP A 154 25.34 -23.12 10.62
C ASP A 154 24.03 -23.37 9.87
N LEU A 155 23.55 -24.63 9.84
CA LEU A 155 22.31 -25.01 9.16
C LEU A 155 21.06 -24.43 9.82
N LEU A 156 21.04 -24.32 11.16
CA LEU A 156 19.95 -23.65 11.86
C LEU A 156 19.91 -22.16 11.52
N TYR A 157 21.05 -21.48 11.44
CA TYR A 157 21.12 -20.09 10.97
C TYR A 157 20.61 -19.90 9.54
N GLU A 158 20.93 -20.82 8.61
CA GLU A 158 20.38 -20.78 7.23
C GLU A 158 18.84 -20.90 7.22
N ILE A 159 18.28 -21.75 8.09
CA ILE A 159 16.82 -21.92 8.25
C ILE A 159 16.17 -20.66 8.84
N VAL A 160 16.73 -20.13 9.93
CA VAL A 160 16.18 -18.92 10.58
C VAL A 160 16.44 -17.62 9.82
N GLY A 161 17.45 -17.58 8.95
CA GLY A 161 17.80 -16.40 8.16
C GLY A 161 18.40 -15.27 8.99
N VAL A 162 19.17 -15.60 10.03
CA VAL A 162 19.90 -14.63 10.86
C VAL A 162 21.29 -14.40 10.24
N PRO A 163 21.71 -13.14 10.01
CA PRO A 163 22.97 -12.85 9.31
C PRO A 163 24.21 -13.17 10.16
N GLN A 164 25.24 -13.73 9.52
CA GLN A 164 26.51 -14.07 10.21
C GLN A 164 27.44 -12.85 10.35
N GLY A 165 27.09 -11.96 11.27
CA GLY A 165 27.93 -10.85 11.73
C GLY A 165 27.33 -9.46 11.46
N ASN A 166 28.07 -8.42 11.85
CA ASN A 166 27.63 -7.02 11.79
C ASN A 166 27.60 -6.43 10.36
N ASP A 167 26.83 -7.02 9.43
CA ASP A 167 26.49 -6.40 8.15
C ASP A 167 25.19 -5.59 8.30
N PRO A 168 25.20 -4.25 8.17
CA PRO A 168 23.99 -3.43 8.35
C PRO A 168 22.94 -3.61 7.25
N ARG A 169 23.27 -4.28 6.14
CA ARG A 169 22.38 -4.43 4.96
C ARG A 169 21.37 -5.56 5.15
N THR A 170 21.77 -6.63 5.84
CA THR A 170 20.88 -7.71 6.27
C THR A 170 20.11 -7.25 7.51
N SER A 171 19.01 -6.56 7.26
CA SER A 171 18.15 -6.03 8.31
C SER A 171 17.39 -7.15 9.06
N ASP A 172 17.11 -6.99 10.36
CA ASP A 172 16.57 -8.05 11.24
C ASP A 172 15.20 -8.61 10.79
N PHE A 173 14.50 -7.85 9.93
CA PHE A 173 13.13 -8.03 9.45
C PHE A 173 12.90 -9.27 8.54
N ASP A 174 13.96 -9.91 8.04
CA ASP A 174 13.87 -11.16 7.26
C ASP A 174 14.12 -12.44 8.08
N SER A 175 14.42 -12.32 9.37
CA SER A 175 14.59 -13.48 10.24
C SER A 175 13.25 -14.14 10.61
N ILE A 176 13.27 -15.45 10.88
CA ILE A 176 12.19 -16.16 11.57
C ILE A 176 12.73 -16.65 12.93
N PRO A 177 11.90 -16.76 13.98
CA PRO A 177 12.40 -17.20 15.28
C PRO A 177 12.76 -18.70 15.28
N PRO A 178 13.55 -19.19 16.26
CA PRO A 178 13.95 -18.47 17.48
C PRO A 178 15.02 -17.40 17.22
N GLU A 179 14.76 -16.21 17.74
CA GLU A 179 15.75 -15.16 17.92
C GLU A 179 16.89 -15.68 18.83
N GLU A 180 18.15 -15.32 18.51
CA GLU A 180 19.38 -15.83 19.13
C GLU A 180 19.42 -17.37 19.27
N PRO A 181 19.27 -18.14 18.18
CA PRO A 181 18.90 -19.57 18.21
C PRO A 181 19.87 -20.50 18.95
N ILE A 182 21.13 -20.10 19.13
CA ILE A 182 22.22 -20.95 19.65
C ILE A 182 23.07 -20.29 20.74
N GLU A 183 22.84 -19.02 21.06
CA GLU A 183 23.90 -18.18 21.65
C GLU A 183 23.99 -18.27 23.18
N TRP A 184 22.92 -18.69 23.85
CA TRP A 184 22.76 -18.59 25.30
C TRP A 184 23.82 -19.31 26.15
N LEU A 185 24.41 -20.41 25.66
CA LEU A 185 25.49 -21.09 26.39
C LEU A 185 26.80 -20.28 26.35
N GLU A 186 26.98 -19.44 25.33
CA GLU A 186 28.19 -18.67 25.10
C GLU A 186 28.07 -17.18 25.46
N LEU A 187 26.85 -16.62 25.46
CA LEU A 187 26.54 -15.31 26.02
C LEU A 187 26.14 -15.45 27.51
N ASP A 188 24.99 -16.03 27.82
CA ASP A 188 24.47 -16.05 29.20
C ASP A 188 25.32 -16.87 30.15
N PHE A 189 25.57 -18.15 29.86
CA PHE A 189 26.31 -18.98 30.82
C PHE A 189 27.77 -18.53 30.96
N ASN A 190 28.52 -18.44 29.85
CA ASN A 190 29.96 -18.15 29.93
C ASN A 190 30.29 -16.69 30.25
N GLN A 191 29.49 -15.71 29.78
CA GLN A 191 29.77 -14.29 30.06
C GLN A 191 28.94 -13.78 31.24
N LYS A 192 27.60 -13.83 31.18
CA LYS A 192 26.73 -13.24 32.21
C LYS A 192 26.84 -13.99 33.56
N CYS A 193 26.80 -15.32 33.58
CA CYS A 193 27.01 -16.14 34.79
C CYS A 193 28.48 -16.44 35.14
N HIS A 194 29.44 -15.93 34.35
CA HIS A 194 30.87 -16.21 34.48
C HIS A 194 31.23 -17.71 34.47
N GLY A 195 30.46 -18.50 33.72
CA GLY A 195 30.67 -19.93 33.50
C GLY A 195 32.00 -20.24 32.81
N SER A 196 32.43 -21.50 32.91
CA SER A 196 33.69 -21.95 32.31
C SER A 196 33.43 -22.99 31.24
N ARG A 197 33.77 -22.64 29.98
CA ARG A 197 33.86 -23.56 28.82
C ARG A 197 34.60 -24.87 29.11
N ARG A 198 35.41 -24.94 30.18
CA ARG A 198 36.27 -26.09 30.57
C ARG A 198 35.77 -26.89 31.79
N ASP A 199 34.75 -26.46 32.53
CA ASP A 199 34.10 -27.32 33.54
C ASP A 199 32.87 -27.98 32.91
N ASN A 200 33.07 -29.17 32.33
CA ASN A 200 31.99 -29.94 31.70
C ASN A 200 30.83 -30.21 32.68
N MET A 201 31.08 -30.33 33.99
CA MET A 201 30.01 -30.53 34.96
C MET A 201 29.22 -29.24 35.20
N ALA A 202 29.85 -28.08 35.09
CA ALA A 202 29.17 -26.78 35.14
C ALA A 202 28.34 -26.52 33.87
N ARG A 203 28.87 -26.87 32.69
CA ARG A 203 28.10 -26.84 31.43
C ARG A 203 26.90 -27.78 31.49
N HIS A 204 27.10 -29.02 31.90
CA HIS A 204 26.02 -30.00 32.07
C HIS A 204 24.94 -29.50 33.06
N ALA A 205 25.35 -28.90 34.19
CA ALA A 205 24.41 -28.27 35.12
C ALA A 205 23.64 -27.09 34.50
N ALA A 206 24.23 -26.30 33.60
CA ALA A 206 23.54 -25.23 32.88
C ALA A 206 22.50 -25.78 31.88
N LEU A 207 22.89 -26.76 31.05
CA LEU A 207 21.99 -27.46 30.13
C LEU A 207 20.80 -28.12 30.85
N LEU A 208 21.06 -28.72 32.02
CA LEU A 208 20.03 -29.35 32.85
C LEU A 208 19.07 -28.35 33.51
N VAL A 209 19.50 -27.13 33.84
CA VAL A 209 18.58 -26.12 34.36
C VAL A 209 17.65 -25.66 33.25
N VAL A 210 18.18 -25.11 32.15
CA VAL A 210 17.35 -24.57 31.05
C VAL A 210 16.32 -25.59 30.54
N GLN A 211 16.70 -26.87 30.45
CA GLN A 211 15.78 -27.91 29.96
C GLN A 211 14.78 -28.46 31.01
N ARG A 212 15.05 -28.33 32.32
CA ARG A 212 14.29 -29.09 33.36
C ARG A 212 13.91 -28.29 34.62
N SER A 213 14.16 -26.99 34.66
CA SER A 213 13.57 -26.13 35.68
C SER A 213 12.11 -25.79 35.36
N ASP A 214 11.31 -25.78 36.42
CA ASP A 214 10.01 -25.11 36.48
C ASP A 214 10.34 -23.61 36.68
N ASP A 215 10.33 -22.86 35.58
CA ASP A 215 10.99 -21.55 35.43
C ASP A 215 12.43 -21.49 35.97
N TYR A 216 12.62 -21.10 37.23
CA TYR A 216 13.93 -20.91 37.88
C TYR A 216 14.23 -21.91 39.01
N ILE A 217 13.38 -22.93 39.20
CA ILE A 217 13.53 -23.94 40.26
C ILE A 217 13.56 -25.37 39.72
N MET A 218 14.42 -26.22 40.29
CA MET A 218 14.51 -27.64 39.93
C MET A 218 13.63 -28.47 40.84
N VAL A 219 12.46 -28.85 40.33
CA VAL A 219 11.44 -29.63 41.05
C VAL A 219 11.66 -31.12 40.77
N PRO A 220 12.10 -31.93 41.75
CA PRO A 220 12.28 -33.36 41.54
C PRO A 220 10.97 -34.04 41.12
N GLY A 221 10.98 -34.74 39.99
CA GLY A 221 9.82 -35.49 39.48
C GLY A 221 8.91 -34.70 38.53
N TYR A 222 9.06 -33.37 38.45
CA TYR A 222 8.42 -32.55 37.42
C TYR A 222 8.91 -32.94 36.04
N ASP A 223 10.23 -33.12 35.92
CA ASP A 223 10.96 -33.49 34.71
C ASP A 223 10.75 -34.95 34.25
N PHE A 224 9.78 -35.67 34.85
CA PHE A 224 9.37 -37.01 34.44
C PHE A 224 8.03 -37.02 33.69
N TYR A 225 7.26 -35.92 33.77
CA TYR A 225 6.10 -35.70 32.94
C TYR A 225 6.58 -35.17 31.58
N ASN A 226 6.25 -35.89 30.50
CA ASN A 226 6.42 -35.35 29.15
C ASN A 226 5.50 -34.14 28.98
N HIS A 227 5.81 -33.26 28.03
CA HIS A 227 4.98 -32.10 27.74
C HIS A 227 4.14 -32.37 26.48
N ARG A 228 2.84 -32.08 26.53
CA ARG A 228 1.94 -32.04 25.38
C ARG A 228 0.70 -31.18 25.64
N ASN A 229 0.39 -30.33 24.69
CA ASN A 229 -0.70 -29.35 24.72
C ASN A 229 -2.05 -29.96 24.23
N GLY A 230 -3.03 -29.11 23.92
CA GLY A 230 -4.27 -29.49 23.24
C GLY A 230 -5.09 -30.55 23.99
N LYS A 231 -5.69 -31.49 23.25
CA LYS A 231 -6.48 -32.61 23.80
C LYS A 231 -5.70 -33.53 24.75
N TYR A 232 -4.37 -33.55 24.67
CA TYR A 232 -3.49 -34.36 25.52
C TYR A 232 -3.10 -33.69 26.84
N HIS A 233 -3.15 -32.36 26.91
CA HIS A 233 -2.90 -31.63 28.14
C HIS A 233 -3.90 -32.06 29.22
N ASN A 234 -3.38 -32.62 30.33
CA ASN A 234 -4.22 -33.22 31.37
C ASN A 234 -3.72 -32.96 32.79
N THR A 235 -2.74 -32.06 32.97
CA THR A 235 -2.32 -31.56 34.29
C THR A 235 -2.70 -30.09 34.55
N GLU A 236 -2.76 -29.73 35.83
CA GLU A 236 -2.75 -28.35 36.33
C GLU A 236 -1.61 -28.27 37.35
N ILE A 237 -0.67 -27.34 37.16
CA ILE A 237 0.38 -27.00 38.12
C ILE A 237 -0.01 -25.69 38.78
N ARG A 238 0.21 -25.59 40.09
CA ARG A 238 0.08 -24.33 40.85
C ARG A 238 1.39 -23.93 41.45
N TRP A 239 1.72 -22.65 41.33
CA TRP A 239 2.95 -22.09 41.87
C TRP A 239 2.68 -20.99 42.90
N GLU A 240 3.29 -21.12 44.07
CA GLU A 240 3.29 -20.11 45.13
C GLU A 240 4.70 -20.06 45.77
N HIS A 241 5.26 -18.87 45.93
CA HIS A 241 6.58 -18.70 46.55
C HIS A 241 6.61 -19.23 47.99
N GLU A 242 7.59 -20.07 48.33
CA GLU A 242 7.72 -20.75 49.64
C GLU A 242 6.64 -21.80 49.98
N SER A 243 5.71 -22.10 49.07
CA SER A 243 4.78 -23.24 49.15
C SER A 243 5.35 -24.52 48.50
N PRO A 244 4.79 -25.71 48.78
CA PRO A 244 5.06 -26.93 48.01
C PRO A 244 4.60 -26.79 46.55
N HIS A 245 5.37 -27.32 45.59
CA HIS A 245 4.90 -27.45 44.19
C HIS A 245 3.84 -28.57 44.14
N VAL A 246 2.69 -28.30 43.52
CA VAL A 246 1.55 -29.25 43.45
C VAL A 246 1.09 -29.41 42.01
N THR A 247 1.14 -30.65 41.52
CA THR A 247 0.61 -31.10 40.23
C THR A 247 -0.71 -31.83 40.46
N LYS A 248 -1.75 -31.50 39.70
CA LYS A 248 -3.08 -32.15 39.71
C LYS A 248 -3.50 -32.55 38.32
N ALA A 249 -4.53 -33.39 38.19
CA ALA A 249 -5.20 -33.63 36.93
C ALA A 249 -6.12 -32.45 36.58
N SER A 250 -5.98 -31.84 35.39
CA SER A 250 -6.85 -30.73 34.93
C SER A 250 -8.15 -31.19 34.26
N ARG A 251 -8.22 -32.48 33.92
CA ARG A 251 -9.42 -33.22 33.50
C ARG A 251 -9.33 -34.65 34.01
N ALA A 252 -10.37 -35.45 33.87
CA ALA A 252 -10.26 -36.89 34.09
C ALA A 252 -9.24 -37.53 33.15
N ILE A 253 -8.47 -38.50 33.65
CA ILE A 253 -7.42 -39.24 32.93
C ILE A 253 -7.74 -40.73 32.99
N GLN A 254 -7.78 -41.39 31.83
CA GLN A 254 -8.16 -42.81 31.75
C GLN A 254 -6.98 -43.75 32.02
N LYS A 255 -7.26 -44.93 32.59
CA LYS A 255 -6.27 -46.00 32.75
C LYS A 255 -5.61 -46.36 31.41
N GLY A 256 -4.29 -46.18 31.33
CA GLY A 256 -3.46 -46.40 30.15
C GLY A 256 -3.09 -45.11 29.40
N GLU A 257 -3.69 -43.97 29.74
CA GLU A 257 -3.35 -42.66 29.20
C GLU A 257 -2.02 -42.15 29.80
N GLN A 258 -1.25 -41.40 29.00
CA GLN A 258 -0.05 -40.71 29.46
C GLN A 258 -0.43 -39.36 30.10
N ILE A 259 0.31 -38.97 31.14
CA ILE A 259 0.11 -37.70 31.85
C ILE A 259 1.10 -36.66 31.32
N PHE A 260 0.58 -35.48 30.95
CA PHE A 260 1.31 -34.43 30.23
C PHE A 260 1.24 -33.05 30.89
N ASN A 261 2.39 -32.39 30.98
CA ASN A 261 2.53 -30.96 31.29
C ASN A 261 2.39 -30.10 30.02
N SER A 262 2.44 -28.77 30.16
CA SER A 262 2.43 -27.81 29.03
C SER A 262 3.47 -26.71 29.25
N TYR A 263 4.21 -26.34 28.20
CA TYR A 263 5.23 -25.28 28.26
C TYR A 263 4.65 -23.85 28.24
N ASN A 264 3.48 -23.65 27.63
CA ASN A 264 2.94 -22.32 27.29
C ASN A 264 1.39 -22.21 27.29
N PHE A 265 0.67 -23.27 27.70
CA PHE A 265 -0.81 -23.29 27.88
C PHE A 265 -1.25 -23.67 29.31
N CYS A 266 -0.35 -23.65 30.30
CA CYS A 266 -0.73 -23.89 31.70
C CYS A 266 -1.53 -22.71 32.29
N ALA A 267 -2.16 -22.90 33.46
CA ALA A 267 -3.02 -21.89 34.08
C ALA A 267 -2.27 -20.62 34.56
N GLU A 268 -0.99 -20.74 34.91
CA GLU A 268 -0.20 -19.73 35.64
C GLU A 268 1.15 -19.42 34.94
N CYS A 269 1.23 -19.51 33.60
CA CYS A 269 2.47 -19.38 32.80
C CYS A 269 2.93 -17.92 32.46
N GLU A 270 2.50 -16.92 33.24
CA GLU A 270 2.84 -15.49 33.07
C GLU A 270 2.90 -15.02 31.60
N GLY A 271 4.05 -14.48 31.15
CA GLY A 271 4.29 -13.98 29.79
C GLY A 271 4.48 -15.08 28.73
N ARG A 272 4.85 -16.32 29.12
CA ARG A 272 5.04 -17.45 28.20
C ARG A 272 3.76 -17.75 27.41
N ARG A 273 2.58 -17.43 27.97
CA ARG A 273 1.29 -17.58 27.29
C ARG A 273 1.12 -16.68 26.05
N SER A 274 1.90 -15.60 25.92
CA SER A 274 1.86 -14.73 24.74
C SER A 274 3.08 -14.92 23.84
N HIS A 275 4.30 -14.84 24.36
CA HIS A 275 5.53 -14.71 23.56
C HIS A 275 6.47 -15.94 23.72
N TYR A 276 5.92 -17.15 23.57
CA TYR A 276 6.67 -18.40 23.65
C TYR A 276 5.96 -19.51 22.84
N GLY A 277 6.65 -20.09 21.87
CA GLY A 277 6.13 -21.08 20.92
C GLY A 277 7.15 -22.15 20.52
N ALA A 278 6.91 -22.79 19.37
CA ALA A 278 7.70 -23.93 18.89
C ALA A 278 9.18 -23.57 18.64
N ALA A 279 9.44 -22.33 18.22
CA ALA A 279 10.75 -21.73 18.06
C ALA A 279 11.53 -21.67 19.40
N GLU A 280 10.96 -21.07 20.45
CA GLU A 280 11.61 -20.95 21.75
C GLU A 280 11.76 -22.33 22.42
N ILE A 281 10.80 -23.22 22.20
CA ILE A 281 10.87 -24.63 22.65
C ILE A 281 12.06 -25.35 21.98
N LEU A 282 12.34 -25.13 20.69
CA LEU A 282 13.55 -25.66 20.05
C LEU A 282 14.83 -25.14 20.74
N ARG A 283 14.92 -23.82 20.96
CA ARG A 283 16.10 -23.16 21.55
C ARG A 283 16.42 -23.64 22.97
N ASP A 284 15.38 -23.85 23.77
CA ASP A 284 15.49 -24.04 25.22
C ASP A 284 15.33 -25.52 25.65
N TYR A 285 14.49 -26.30 24.96
CA TYR A 285 14.22 -27.71 25.29
C TYR A 285 14.71 -28.73 24.25
N GLY A 286 14.96 -28.28 23.02
CA GLY A 286 15.00 -29.11 21.82
C GLY A 286 13.59 -29.39 21.28
N PHE A 287 13.45 -29.86 20.03
CA PHE A 287 12.13 -30.12 19.45
C PHE A 287 11.50 -31.41 20.04
N VAL A 288 10.68 -31.25 21.09
CA VAL A 288 10.22 -32.33 21.99
C VAL A 288 8.71 -32.56 22.01
N GLU A 289 7.93 -31.88 21.16
CA GLU A 289 6.47 -32.01 21.10
C GLU A 289 5.98 -31.93 19.64
N GLU A 290 5.08 -32.83 19.24
CA GLU A 290 4.53 -32.86 17.88
C GLU A 290 3.39 -31.85 17.68
N TYR A 291 2.28 -31.94 18.43
CA TYR A 291 1.14 -31.01 18.33
C TYR A 291 0.34 -30.91 19.66
N PRO A 292 -0.32 -29.77 19.93
CA PRO A 292 -0.29 -28.51 19.19
C PRO A 292 0.91 -27.60 19.45
N GLN A 293 1.20 -26.77 18.45
CA GLN A 293 2.34 -25.86 18.42
C GLN A 293 1.88 -24.41 18.19
N ARG A 294 2.41 -23.48 19.00
CA ARG A 294 2.30 -22.04 18.75
C ARG A 294 3.39 -21.59 17.79
N TRP A 295 2.99 -20.83 16.78
CA TRP A 295 3.89 -20.11 15.90
C TRP A 295 3.69 -18.60 16.10
N TYR A 296 4.80 -17.88 16.05
CA TYR A 296 4.95 -16.49 16.47
C TYR A 296 6.02 -15.87 15.59
N TYR A 297 5.78 -14.70 15.01
CA TYR A 297 6.73 -14.00 14.15
C TYR A 297 6.60 -12.48 14.36
N ASN A 298 7.73 -11.81 14.59
CA ASN A 298 7.84 -10.35 14.70
C ASN A 298 8.25 -9.77 13.32
N ASN A 299 7.54 -8.80 12.76
CA ASN A 299 8.07 -8.01 11.63
C ASN A 299 7.37 -6.66 11.40
N LEU A 300 8.10 -5.66 10.88
CA LEU A 300 7.61 -4.39 10.27
C LEU A 300 6.23 -3.90 10.79
N GLY A 301 6.20 -3.52 12.08
CA GLY A 301 5.02 -2.94 12.74
C GLY A 301 3.94 -3.92 13.23
N GLY A 302 4.09 -5.23 13.02
CA GLY A 302 3.11 -6.25 13.41
C GLY A 302 3.69 -7.52 14.05
N THR A 303 2.79 -8.30 14.67
CA THR A 303 3.09 -9.63 15.22
C THR A 303 2.11 -10.63 14.65
N ILE A 304 2.61 -11.63 13.92
CA ILE A 304 1.83 -12.76 13.42
C ILE A 304 1.91 -13.87 14.47
N GLN A 305 0.79 -14.25 15.08
CA GLN A 305 0.76 -15.32 16.09
C GLN A 305 -0.51 -16.17 15.98
N PHE A 306 -0.32 -17.48 15.86
CA PHE A 306 -1.39 -18.47 15.74
C PHE A 306 -0.94 -19.85 16.26
N ASP A 307 -1.91 -20.68 16.61
CA ASP A 307 -1.70 -22.03 17.16
C ASP A 307 -2.22 -23.08 16.18
N ILE A 308 -1.40 -24.11 15.88
CA ILE A 308 -1.77 -25.23 14.98
C ILE A 308 -1.98 -26.54 15.76
N ASP A 309 -3.04 -27.29 15.44
CA ASP A 309 -3.35 -28.62 16.00
C ASP A 309 -3.96 -29.54 14.93
N GLU A 310 -4.00 -30.84 15.25
CA GLU A 310 -4.74 -31.87 14.53
C GLU A 310 -6.27 -31.72 14.77
N ASP A 311 -7.06 -31.65 13.70
CA ASP A 311 -8.52 -31.78 13.77
C ASP A 311 -8.95 -33.15 14.34
N GLU A 312 -9.93 -33.15 15.25
CA GLU A 312 -10.37 -34.36 15.96
C GLU A 312 -11.20 -35.35 15.11
N GLU A 313 -11.80 -34.91 13.99
CA GLU A 313 -12.59 -35.77 13.10
C GLU A 313 -11.81 -36.23 11.86
N THR A 314 -10.93 -35.38 11.32
CA THR A 314 -10.18 -35.66 10.06
C THR A 314 -8.72 -36.03 10.27
N GLY A 315 -8.08 -35.59 11.37
CA GLY A 315 -6.63 -35.71 11.56
C GLY A 315 -5.79 -34.74 10.72
N GLU A 316 -6.42 -33.74 10.10
CA GLU A 316 -5.77 -32.70 9.31
C GLU A 316 -5.23 -31.58 10.22
N VAL A 317 -3.98 -31.16 10.00
CA VAL A 317 -3.37 -30.07 10.79
C VAL A 317 -3.84 -28.73 10.27
N LYS A 318 -4.35 -27.87 11.16
CA LYS A 318 -4.92 -26.56 10.83
C LYS A 318 -4.67 -25.54 11.94
N ILE A 319 -4.90 -24.27 11.63
CA ILE A 319 -4.97 -23.21 12.65
C ILE A 319 -6.22 -23.43 13.50
N VAL A 320 -6.04 -23.52 14.83
CA VAL A 320 -7.12 -23.70 15.81
C VAL A 320 -7.37 -22.48 16.69
N ASP A 321 -6.38 -21.62 16.88
CA ASP A 321 -6.55 -20.27 17.42
C ASP A 321 -5.67 -19.28 16.64
N TRP A 322 -6.24 -18.12 16.30
CA TRP A 322 -5.51 -16.94 15.83
C TRP A 322 -6.13 -15.73 16.54
N PRO A 323 -5.52 -15.27 17.65
CA PRO A 323 -6.11 -14.20 18.45
C PRO A 323 -6.27 -12.92 17.61
N THR A 324 -7.46 -12.31 17.62
CA THR A 324 -7.82 -11.17 16.75
C THR A 324 -6.96 -9.90 16.94
N ARG A 325 -6.12 -9.86 17.99
CA ARG A 325 -5.10 -8.82 18.22
C ARG A 325 -3.80 -9.02 17.41
N PHE A 326 -3.60 -10.21 16.84
CA PHE A 326 -2.44 -10.64 16.07
C PHE A 326 -2.80 -11.04 14.63
N ILE A 327 -4.04 -10.76 14.20
CA ILE A 327 -4.40 -10.76 12.79
C ILE A 327 -4.00 -9.39 12.24
N PRO A 328 -3.07 -9.31 11.27
CA PRO A 328 -2.70 -8.05 10.61
C PRO A 328 -3.92 -7.41 9.94
N LYS A 329 -3.91 -6.07 9.87
CA LYS A 329 -5.02 -5.29 9.31
C LYS A 329 -4.48 -4.25 8.35
N ASP A 330 -5.37 -3.78 7.47
CA ASP A 330 -5.13 -2.62 6.62
C ASP A 330 -3.79 -2.78 5.86
N GLU A 331 -2.86 -1.82 5.94
CA GLU A 331 -1.52 -1.91 5.32
C GLU A 331 -0.71 -3.14 5.77
N TYR A 332 -0.73 -3.48 7.07
CA TYR A 332 -0.02 -4.64 7.63
C TYR A 332 -0.52 -5.98 7.09
N LEU A 333 -1.75 -6.03 6.55
CA LEU A 333 -2.26 -7.23 5.87
C LEU A 333 -1.64 -7.42 4.47
N ARG A 334 -1.18 -6.35 3.79
CA ARG A 334 -0.37 -6.44 2.56
C ARG A 334 1.02 -6.97 2.91
N TYR A 335 1.74 -6.29 3.82
CA TYR A 335 3.10 -6.66 4.21
C TYR A 335 3.20 -8.11 4.74
N ALA A 336 2.28 -8.54 5.59
CA ALA A 336 2.26 -9.90 6.12
C ALA A 336 2.13 -10.98 5.04
N ARG A 337 1.37 -10.73 3.96
CA ARG A 337 1.22 -11.68 2.84
C ARG A 337 2.50 -11.79 2.02
N VAL A 338 3.12 -10.65 1.69
CA VAL A 338 4.39 -10.61 0.94
C VAL A 338 5.49 -11.32 1.73
N TRP A 339 5.64 -11.00 3.02
CA TRP A 339 6.64 -11.63 3.88
C TRP A 339 6.42 -13.14 4.04
N VAL A 340 5.21 -13.61 4.35
CA VAL A 340 4.94 -15.05 4.49
C VAL A 340 5.26 -15.80 3.19
N ARG A 341 4.95 -15.24 2.01
CA ARG A 341 5.32 -15.85 0.72
C ARG A 341 6.83 -15.90 0.50
N ARG A 342 7.56 -14.83 0.81
CA ARG A 342 9.04 -14.79 0.72
C ARG A 342 9.68 -15.84 1.64
N GLN A 343 9.19 -15.94 2.88
CA GLN A 343 9.64 -16.96 3.82
C GLN A 343 9.32 -18.38 3.33
N LEU A 344 8.13 -18.62 2.77
CA LEU A 344 7.78 -19.92 2.17
C LEU A 344 8.71 -20.31 1.03
N ARG A 345 9.02 -19.39 0.10
CA ARG A 345 9.97 -19.61 -0.99
C ARG A 345 11.35 -20.00 -0.42
N ARG A 346 11.85 -19.28 0.60
CA ARG A 346 13.10 -19.62 1.31
C ARG A 346 13.07 -20.99 1.98
N GLN A 347 12.02 -21.31 2.75
CA GLN A 347 11.91 -22.60 3.45
C GLN A 347 11.80 -23.78 2.49
N ARG A 348 11.04 -23.66 1.39
CA ARG A 348 10.95 -24.68 0.34
C ARG A 348 12.28 -24.86 -0.42
N ARG A 349 13.07 -23.80 -0.64
CA ARG A 349 14.44 -23.91 -1.18
C ARG A 349 15.34 -24.74 -0.25
N ILE A 350 15.32 -24.45 1.05
CA ILE A 350 16.10 -25.17 2.06
C ILE A 350 15.65 -26.64 2.18
N GLN A 351 14.35 -26.92 2.07
CA GLN A 351 13.80 -28.28 2.03
C GLN A 351 14.43 -29.15 0.93
N ASN A 352 14.87 -28.56 -0.19
CA ASN A 352 15.48 -29.29 -1.29
C ASN A 352 17.01 -29.42 -1.14
N LEU A 353 17.69 -28.48 -0.48
CA LEU A 353 19.08 -28.68 -0.01
C LEU A 353 19.24 -29.91 0.91
N ASN A 354 18.17 -30.33 1.59
CA ASN A 354 18.08 -31.56 2.39
C ASN A 354 18.48 -32.84 1.62
N PHE A 355 18.20 -32.92 0.32
CA PHE A 355 18.55 -34.08 -0.52
C PHE A 355 20.08 -34.35 -0.55
N HIS A 356 20.90 -33.40 -0.10
CA HIS A 356 22.35 -33.50 -0.08
C HIS A 356 22.98 -33.26 1.30
N ARG A 357 22.91 -34.31 2.13
CA ARG A 357 23.84 -34.54 3.26
C ARG A 357 25.34 -34.47 2.86
N THR A 358 25.66 -34.44 1.57
CA THR A 358 27.01 -34.16 1.03
C THR A 358 27.43 -32.69 1.12
N LYS A 359 26.51 -31.72 1.24
CA LYS A 359 26.81 -30.31 1.60
C LYS A 359 27.10 -30.19 3.11
N TRP A 360 26.51 -31.07 3.92
CA TRP A 360 26.59 -31.12 5.40
C TRP A 360 27.31 -32.35 6.00
N PRO A 361 28.48 -32.77 5.50
CA PRO A 361 29.15 -33.97 6.02
C PRO A 361 29.71 -33.71 7.43
N LYS A 362 29.26 -34.53 8.39
CA LYS A 362 29.61 -34.63 9.84
C LYS A 362 28.54 -34.14 10.83
N ILE A 363 27.37 -33.65 10.41
CA ILE A 363 26.27 -33.42 11.36
C ILE A 363 25.79 -34.78 11.97
N PRO A 364 25.70 -34.92 13.31
CA PRO A 364 25.12 -36.07 14.00
C PRO A 364 23.65 -36.29 13.66
N GLU A 365 23.20 -37.55 13.61
CA GLU A 365 21.84 -37.92 13.20
C GLU A 365 20.73 -37.22 14.03
N ARG A 366 20.96 -37.02 15.32
CA ARG A 366 19.97 -36.45 16.25
C ARG A 366 19.84 -34.93 16.10
N GLU A 367 20.96 -34.22 15.93
CA GLU A 367 20.97 -32.78 15.59
C GLU A 367 20.24 -32.56 14.24
N TRP A 368 20.59 -33.37 13.22
CA TRP A 368 19.95 -33.34 11.90
C TRP A 368 18.43 -33.56 11.94
N GLN A 369 17.97 -34.57 12.68
CA GLN A 369 16.54 -34.87 12.80
C GLN A 369 15.77 -33.72 13.46
N ILE A 370 16.29 -33.18 14.58
CA ILE A 370 15.65 -32.10 15.33
C ILE A 370 15.51 -30.83 14.47
N ILE A 371 16.56 -30.48 13.70
CA ILE A 371 16.52 -29.36 12.76
C ILE A 371 15.42 -29.53 11.71
N TRP A 372 15.32 -30.72 11.08
CA TRP A 372 14.35 -30.94 10.01
C TRP A 372 12.92 -31.08 10.48
N ASP A 373 12.67 -31.51 11.72
CA ASP A 373 11.32 -31.56 12.25
C ASP A 373 10.81 -30.16 12.63
N PHE A 374 11.69 -29.28 13.13
CA PHE A 374 11.40 -27.84 13.25
C PHE A 374 11.13 -27.18 11.90
N HIS A 375 12.00 -27.38 10.91
CA HIS A 375 11.84 -26.82 9.55
C HIS A 375 10.49 -27.19 8.91
N LYS A 376 10.06 -28.46 9.03
CA LYS A 376 8.74 -28.90 8.53
C LYS A 376 7.60 -28.21 9.26
N GLY A 377 7.65 -28.15 10.59
CA GLY A 377 6.63 -27.48 11.40
C GLY A 377 6.49 -26.00 11.04
N ASN A 378 7.62 -25.31 10.87
CA ASN A 378 7.67 -23.92 10.45
C ASN A 378 7.12 -23.71 9.04
N THR A 379 7.50 -24.58 8.09
CA THR A 379 7.00 -24.52 6.70
C THR A 379 5.47 -24.69 6.68
N LEU A 380 4.95 -25.73 7.34
CA LEU A 380 3.50 -25.99 7.46
C LEU A 380 2.76 -24.82 8.14
N ALA A 381 3.34 -24.22 9.18
CA ALA A 381 2.78 -23.06 9.85
C ALA A 381 2.67 -21.85 8.91
N LEU A 382 3.72 -21.56 8.15
CA LEU A 382 3.71 -20.48 7.14
C LEU A 382 2.71 -20.75 6.00
N GLU A 383 2.53 -22.01 5.57
CA GLU A 383 1.56 -22.38 4.52
C GLU A 383 0.12 -22.13 4.97
N LEU A 384 -0.19 -22.55 6.21
CA LEU A 384 -1.46 -22.26 6.87
C LEU A 384 -1.67 -20.75 7.09
N ALA A 385 -0.60 -20.00 7.40
CA ALA A 385 -0.65 -18.55 7.53
C ALA A 385 -0.97 -17.85 6.22
N ARG A 386 -0.31 -18.22 5.12
CA ARG A 386 -0.58 -17.72 3.75
C ARG A 386 -2.06 -17.86 3.42
N GLU A 387 -2.59 -19.08 3.59
CA GLU A 387 -3.97 -19.39 3.28
C GLU A 387 -4.99 -18.59 4.09
N PHE A 388 -4.69 -18.28 5.36
CA PHE A 388 -5.56 -17.46 6.19
C PHE A 388 -5.52 -15.99 5.77
N LEU A 389 -4.31 -15.43 5.58
CA LEU A 389 -4.11 -14.03 5.21
C LEU A 389 -4.68 -13.70 3.82
N ASP A 390 -4.56 -14.61 2.85
CA ASP A 390 -5.20 -14.48 1.54
C ASP A 390 -6.74 -14.45 1.64
N LYS A 391 -7.33 -15.31 2.48
CA LYS A 391 -8.79 -15.33 2.74
C LYS A 391 -9.27 -14.07 3.47
N GLN A 392 -8.43 -13.43 4.30
CA GLN A 392 -8.75 -12.14 4.94
C GLN A 392 -8.61 -10.97 3.96
N TYR A 393 -7.58 -10.95 3.12
CA TYR A 393 -7.36 -9.86 2.16
C TYR A 393 -8.49 -9.73 1.15
N GLU A 394 -9.02 -10.84 0.61
CA GLU A 394 -10.18 -10.79 -0.28
C GLU A 394 -11.47 -10.33 0.43
N GLN A 395 -11.61 -10.55 1.74
CA GLN A 395 -12.72 -9.96 2.52
C GLN A 395 -12.56 -8.44 2.65
N VAL A 396 -11.37 -7.97 3.04
CA VAL A 396 -11.08 -6.52 3.13
C VAL A 396 -11.23 -5.83 1.78
N LYS A 397 -10.82 -6.46 0.68
CA LYS A 397 -10.99 -5.96 -0.69
C LYS A 397 -12.45 -5.86 -1.13
N LEU A 398 -13.28 -6.83 -0.76
CA LEU A 398 -14.73 -6.80 -1.01
C LEU A 398 -15.46 -5.74 -0.15
N GLU A 399 -14.94 -5.44 1.04
CA GLU A 399 -15.49 -4.44 1.96
C GLU A 399 -15.01 -3.01 1.64
N SER A 400 -13.77 -2.82 1.17
CA SER A 400 -13.24 -1.52 0.70
C SER A 400 -13.80 -1.11 -0.66
N GLN A 401 -14.05 -2.07 -1.56
CA GLN A 401 -14.91 -1.87 -2.74
C GLN A 401 -16.42 -1.84 -2.39
N GLY A 402 -16.76 -1.80 -1.09
CA GLY A 402 -18.10 -1.89 -0.51
C GLY A 402 -19.03 -0.69 -0.71
N GLY A 403 -18.86 0.07 -1.80
CA GLY A 403 -19.87 1.01 -2.33
C GLY A 403 -21.08 0.24 -2.87
N ALA A 404 -21.82 -0.41 -1.98
CA ALA A 404 -22.63 -1.62 -2.19
C ALA A 404 -23.36 -1.74 -3.54
N LEU A 405 -22.69 -2.38 -4.50
CA LEU A 405 -23.23 -2.74 -5.81
C LEU A 405 -24.24 -3.91 -5.65
N GLN A 406 -25.51 -3.59 -5.37
CA GLN A 406 -26.56 -4.58 -5.17
C GLN A 406 -26.95 -5.29 -6.47
N CYS A 407 -26.21 -6.35 -6.81
CA CYS A 407 -26.52 -7.28 -7.91
C CYS A 407 -27.86 -8.00 -7.65
N SER A 408 -28.96 -7.45 -8.18
CA SER A 408 -30.32 -7.74 -7.72
C SER A 408 -30.97 -9.02 -8.27
N SER A 409 -30.20 -10.04 -8.66
CA SER A 409 -30.65 -11.45 -8.67
C SER A 409 -29.49 -12.44 -8.92
N PRO A 410 -29.54 -13.68 -8.38
CA PRO A 410 -28.65 -14.75 -8.78
C PRO A 410 -29.06 -15.30 -10.16
N GLY A 411 -28.58 -14.68 -11.23
CA GLY A 411 -28.89 -15.09 -12.61
C GLY A 411 -28.18 -14.33 -13.72
N ASP A 412 -27.74 -13.09 -13.49
CA ASP A 412 -27.08 -12.27 -14.51
C ASP A 412 -25.60 -12.62 -14.68
N ALA A 413 -25.29 -13.35 -15.76
CA ALA A 413 -23.92 -13.74 -16.15
C ALA A 413 -23.04 -12.55 -16.63
N ALA A 414 -23.44 -11.30 -16.37
CA ALA A 414 -22.71 -10.09 -16.71
C ALA A 414 -21.84 -9.53 -15.56
N CYS A 415 -22.02 -10.03 -14.33
CA CYS A 415 -21.27 -9.58 -13.15
C CYS A 415 -20.09 -10.49 -12.76
N ALA A 416 -19.61 -11.34 -13.68
CA ALA A 416 -18.73 -12.48 -13.34
C ALA A 416 -17.58 -12.75 -14.34
N THR A 417 -17.15 -11.73 -15.09
CA THR A 417 -16.23 -11.91 -16.24
C THR A 417 -14.82 -11.31 -16.08
N ASN A 418 -14.61 -10.31 -15.22
CA ASN A 418 -13.28 -9.66 -15.06
C ASN A 418 -12.58 -9.88 -13.70
N VAL A 419 -13.25 -10.44 -12.69
CA VAL A 419 -12.64 -10.70 -11.36
C VAL A 419 -12.10 -12.13 -11.24
N THR A 420 -12.70 -13.06 -11.99
CA THR A 420 -12.50 -14.52 -11.84
C THR A 420 -11.15 -15.03 -12.34
N ALA A 421 -10.33 -14.20 -12.99
CA ALA A 421 -9.00 -14.57 -13.49
C ALA A 421 -7.88 -14.38 -12.45
N ALA A 422 -8.07 -13.51 -11.46
CA ALA A 422 -7.10 -13.31 -10.37
C ALA A 422 -7.25 -14.36 -9.24
N LEU A 423 -8.43 -14.99 -9.14
CA LEU A 423 -8.82 -15.88 -8.04
C LEU A 423 -8.50 -17.37 -8.28
N THR A 424 -7.79 -17.70 -9.36
CA THR A 424 -7.29 -19.06 -9.63
C THR A 424 -5.76 -19.13 -9.57
N TYR A 425 -5.15 -18.42 -8.61
CA TYR A 425 -3.73 -18.59 -8.27
C TYR A 425 -3.52 -19.88 -7.45
N GLU A 426 -3.68 -21.02 -8.12
CA GLU A 426 -3.29 -22.34 -7.59
C GLU A 426 -1.74 -22.45 -7.53
N GLU A 427 -1.12 -21.69 -6.61
CA GLU A 427 0.16 -22.08 -6.01
C GLU A 427 -0.12 -23.26 -5.06
N GLY A 428 -0.09 -24.45 -5.65
CA GLY A 428 -0.13 -25.72 -4.93
C GLY A 428 1.22 -26.09 -4.31
N ASP A 429 1.35 -27.39 -4.05
CA ASP A 429 2.51 -28.06 -3.43
C ASP A 429 3.68 -28.22 -4.44
N HIS A 430 4.13 -27.08 -5.01
CA HIS A 430 5.18 -27.02 -6.02
C HIS A 430 6.48 -26.46 -5.46
N HIS A 431 7.60 -27.09 -5.84
CA HIS A 431 8.94 -26.65 -5.46
C HIS A 431 9.36 -25.37 -6.21
N TYR A 432 8.99 -25.26 -7.48
CA TYR A 432 9.42 -24.17 -8.36
C TYR A 432 8.31 -23.15 -8.59
N ASP A 433 8.67 -21.87 -8.69
CA ASP A 433 7.76 -20.81 -9.13
C ASP A 433 7.17 -21.17 -10.50
N LEU A 434 5.86 -20.98 -10.67
CA LEU A 434 5.16 -21.34 -11.90
C LEU A 434 5.32 -20.30 -13.03
N LEU A 435 6.11 -19.23 -12.81
CA LEU A 435 6.38 -18.16 -13.75
C LEU A 435 5.09 -17.66 -14.43
N LYS A 436 4.14 -17.24 -13.58
CA LYS A 436 2.82 -16.70 -13.94
C LYS A 436 2.75 -15.22 -13.56
N TYR A 437 1.75 -14.53 -14.10
CA TYR A 437 1.41 -13.17 -13.69
C TYR A 437 1.15 -13.11 -12.18
N GLU A 438 1.91 -12.27 -11.50
CA GLU A 438 1.61 -11.73 -10.18
C GLU A 438 1.44 -10.21 -10.36
N PRO A 439 0.60 -9.54 -9.55
CA PRO A 439 0.61 -8.08 -9.46
C PRO A 439 1.99 -7.55 -9.06
N ASP A 440 2.22 -6.26 -9.30
CA ASP A 440 3.43 -5.60 -8.78
C ASP A 440 3.28 -5.36 -7.27
N ASP A 441 3.66 -6.35 -6.47
CA ASP A 441 3.55 -6.31 -5.01
C ASP A 441 4.62 -5.43 -4.32
N LEU A 442 5.47 -4.71 -5.08
CA LEU A 442 6.36 -3.68 -4.54
C LEU A 442 5.54 -2.55 -3.88
N ASP A 443 6.04 -2.04 -2.76
CA ASP A 443 5.40 -0.99 -1.98
C ASP A 443 6.15 0.34 -2.13
N TYR A 444 5.86 1.04 -3.24
CA TYR A 444 6.38 2.38 -3.53
C TYR A 444 5.84 3.48 -2.59
N ILE A 445 5.16 3.10 -1.49
CA ILE A 445 4.70 3.98 -0.40
C ILE A 445 5.69 3.93 0.77
N SER A 446 6.52 2.87 0.85
CA SER A 446 7.61 2.74 1.81
C SER A 446 8.50 3.99 1.80
N PRO A 447 8.68 4.67 2.95
CA PRO A 447 9.25 6.01 2.97
C PRO A 447 10.75 5.98 2.68
N THR A 448 11.20 6.90 1.84
CA THR A 448 12.61 7.06 1.45
C THR A 448 13.45 7.81 2.49
N CYS A 449 12.88 8.17 3.63
CA CYS A 449 13.51 8.84 4.76
C CYS A 449 12.70 8.58 6.06
N ASP A 450 13.04 9.20 7.20
CA ASP A 450 12.24 9.06 8.42
C ASP A 450 10.95 9.89 8.40
N ASN A 451 9.91 9.35 7.76
CA ASN A 451 8.57 9.93 7.77
C ASN A 451 7.83 9.78 9.12
N GLY A 452 8.46 9.25 10.19
CA GLY A 452 7.83 8.93 11.47
C GLY A 452 7.24 10.12 12.25
N GLU A 453 7.77 11.33 12.05
CA GLU A 453 7.29 12.56 12.71
C GLU A 453 6.50 13.49 11.75
N VAL A 454 6.50 13.19 10.45
CA VAL A 454 6.11 14.10 9.37
C VAL A 454 4.62 14.48 9.34
N MET A 455 3.74 13.53 9.66
CA MET A 455 2.28 13.74 9.65
C MET A 455 1.74 14.37 10.94
N MET A 456 2.61 14.78 11.88
CA MET A 456 2.22 15.41 13.13
C MET A 456 3.12 16.60 13.47
N PHE A 457 2.64 17.81 13.19
CA PHE A 457 3.35 19.07 13.44
C PHE A 457 3.53 19.41 14.95
N HIS A 458 4.28 18.59 15.69
CA HIS A 458 4.41 18.66 17.15
C HIS A 458 4.99 19.99 17.67
N ASP A 459 5.88 20.63 16.90
CA ASP A 459 6.50 21.92 17.24
C ASP A 459 5.84 23.14 16.56
N TYR A 460 4.82 22.95 15.71
CA TYR A 460 4.09 24.08 15.12
C TYR A 460 3.06 24.64 16.10
N THR A 461 2.89 25.96 16.06
CA THR A 461 1.81 26.67 16.77
C THR A 461 0.52 26.60 15.96
N HIS A 462 -0.58 26.23 16.60
CA HIS A 462 -1.88 26.15 15.95
C HIS A 462 -2.48 27.54 15.66
N LEU A 463 -2.84 27.81 14.40
CA LEU A 463 -3.52 29.05 13.98
C LEU A 463 -5.04 28.94 14.02
N GLU A 464 -5.63 28.01 13.24
CA GLU A 464 -7.10 27.90 13.10
C GLU A 464 -7.57 26.52 12.60
N SER A 465 -8.24 25.74 13.46
CA SER A 465 -9.03 24.57 13.05
C SER A 465 -10.47 24.98 12.80
N LEU A 466 -11.04 24.53 11.68
CA LEU A 466 -12.47 24.68 11.39
C LEU A 466 -13.07 23.43 10.74
N GLN A 467 -14.34 23.17 11.04
CA GLN A 467 -15.16 22.23 10.28
C GLN A 467 -15.88 23.02 9.18
N THR A 468 -15.60 22.72 7.92
CA THR A 468 -16.37 23.29 6.80
C THR A 468 -17.68 22.53 6.57
N ASN A 469 -18.42 22.88 5.51
CA ASN A 469 -19.62 22.12 5.12
C ASN A 469 -19.29 20.72 4.56
N TYR A 470 -18.01 20.43 4.29
CA TYR A 470 -17.54 19.25 3.58
C TYR A 470 -16.51 18.44 4.41
N GLN A 471 -15.50 19.11 4.97
CA GLN A 471 -14.33 18.49 5.61
C GLN A 471 -13.79 19.33 6.79
N PRO A 472 -13.07 18.74 7.76
CA PRO A 472 -12.27 19.49 8.73
C PRO A 472 -10.98 19.99 8.07
N VAL A 473 -10.49 21.14 8.54
CA VAL A 473 -9.29 21.83 8.02
C VAL A 473 -8.53 22.44 9.19
N GLY A 474 -7.22 22.20 9.26
CA GLY A 474 -6.29 22.86 10.18
C GLY A 474 -5.37 23.85 9.47
N PHE A 475 -4.75 24.71 10.28
CA PHE A 475 -3.71 25.66 9.84
C PHE A 475 -2.72 25.85 10.99
N GLU A 476 -1.45 25.62 10.71
CA GLU A 476 -0.36 25.52 11.68
C GLU A 476 0.80 26.42 11.25
N TYR A 477 1.57 26.98 12.19
CA TYR A 477 2.68 27.90 11.92
C TYR A 477 3.95 27.59 12.73
N ASN A 478 5.09 27.57 12.06
CA ASN A 478 6.42 27.40 12.65
C ASN A 478 7.18 28.74 12.68
N GLU A 479 7.44 29.26 13.89
CA GLU A 479 8.15 30.54 14.10
C GLU A 479 9.64 30.48 13.69
N GLU A 480 10.27 29.30 13.68
CA GLU A 480 11.69 29.16 13.30
C GLU A 480 11.88 29.09 11.77
N MET A 481 10.89 28.61 11.02
CA MET A 481 10.93 28.50 9.55
C MET A 481 10.14 29.58 8.80
N ASP A 482 9.34 30.40 9.50
CA ASP A 482 8.33 31.30 8.92
C ASP A 482 7.37 30.57 7.95
N ASP A 483 7.04 29.32 8.31
CA ASP A 483 6.27 28.38 7.48
C ASP A 483 4.86 28.18 8.03
N VAL A 484 3.86 28.31 7.15
CA VAL A 484 2.47 27.94 7.42
C VAL A 484 2.17 26.63 6.70
N CYS A 485 1.50 25.71 7.39
CA CYS A 485 0.93 24.47 6.84
C CYS A 485 -0.60 24.48 6.87
N MET A 486 -1.21 23.64 6.04
CA MET A 486 -2.65 23.32 6.03
C MET A 486 -2.85 21.81 5.99
N ASP A 487 -3.63 21.28 6.93
CA ASP A 487 -4.17 19.91 6.87
C ASP A 487 -5.64 19.91 6.40
N ILE A 488 -6.06 18.80 5.79
CA ILE A 488 -7.46 18.44 5.59
C ILE A 488 -7.64 17.00 6.06
N ASP A 489 -8.65 16.73 6.89
CA ASP A 489 -8.86 15.41 7.54
C ASP A 489 -7.63 14.86 8.29
N ASN A 490 -6.77 15.73 8.84
CA ASN A 490 -5.48 15.42 9.47
C ASN A 490 -4.41 14.89 8.50
N ILE A 491 -4.56 15.17 7.20
CA ILE A 491 -3.57 14.88 6.15
C ILE A 491 -2.99 16.20 5.65
N VAL A 492 -1.67 16.36 5.70
CA VAL A 492 -0.97 17.55 5.21
C VAL A 492 -1.23 17.72 3.70
N GLN A 493 -1.73 18.88 3.30
CA GLN A 493 -1.99 19.19 1.88
C GLN A 493 -0.87 20.05 1.31
N ILE A 494 -0.51 21.13 2.01
CA ILE A 494 0.50 22.09 1.59
C ILE A 494 1.14 22.75 2.82
N CYS A 495 2.45 23.00 2.75
CA CYS A 495 3.13 24.00 3.55
C CYS A 495 3.81 25.03 2.63
N SER A 496 4.06 26.22 3.16
CA SER A 496 4.69 27.32 2.42
C SER A 496 6.11 26.94 1.98
N CYS A 497 6.79 26.11 2.78
CA CYS A 497 8.14 25.61 2.54
C CYS A 497 8.32 24.65 1.35
N TYR A 498 7.28 23.91 0.94
CA TYR A 498 7.34 22.96 -0.20
C TYR A 498 6.41 23.27 -1.36
N ARG A 499 5.77 24.45 -1.34
CA ARG A 499 4.91 24.92 -2.43
C ARG A 499 5.47 24.64 -3.84
N PRO A 500 6.73 24.92 -4.20
CA PRO A 500 7.18 24.75 -5.58
C PRO A 500 7.47 23.28 -5.93
N GLN A 501 7.89 22.45 -4.96
CA GLN A 501 8.09 21.00 -5.15
C GLN A 501 6.83 20.34 -5.69
N TYR A 502 5.65 20.67 -5.17
CA TYR A 502 4.41 20.13 -5.73
C TYR A 502 3.94 20.93 -6.97
N HIS A 503 3.79 22.25 -6.85
CA HIS A 503 3.02 23.03 -7.82
C HIS A 503 3.79 23.38 -9.10
N GLU A 504 5.08 23.72 -9.02
CA GLU A 504 5.91 23.91 -10.21
C GLU A 504 6.14 22.57 -10.92
N PHE A 505 6.12 21.46 -10.18
CA PHE A 505 6.28 20.13 -10.75
C PHE A 505 5.03 19.66 -11.49
N VAL A 506 3.89 19.55 -10.80
CA VAL A 506 2.59 19.19 -11.40
C VAL A 506 2.27 20.09 -12.60
N THR A 507 2.56 21.40 -12.52
CA THR A 507 2.23 22.35 -13.60
C THR A 507 3.28 22.44 -14.72
N HIS A 508 4.57 22.55 -14.40
CA HIS A 508 5.63 22.82 -15.39
C HIS A 508 6.42 21.57 -15.80
N TYR A 509 6.38 20.47 -15.04
CA TYR A 509 6.86 19.18 -15.55
C TYR A 509 5.92 18.67 -16.65
N ALA A 510 4.63 18.52 -16.38
CA ALA A 510 3.65 18.03 -17.36
C ALA A 510 3.56 18.91 -18.62
N ALA A 511 3.61 20.24 -18.47
CA ALA A 511 3.49 21.16 -19.59
C ALA A 511 4.66 21.17 -20.58
N ARG A 512 5.85 20.67 -20.22
CA ARG A 512 7.00 20.65 -21.14
C ARG A 512 6.75 19.81 -22.38
N PHE A 513 5.85 18.85 -22.33
CA PHE A 513 5.55 17.99 -23.49
C PHE A 513 4.45 18.57 -24.40
N ILE A 514 3.94 19.77 -24.06
CA ILE A 514 2.90 20.49 -24.81
C ILE A 514 3.57 21.61 -25.61
N ASP A 515 3.34 21.69 -26.93
CA ASP A 515 3.91 22.73 -27.80
C ASP A 515 3.50 24.17 -27.42
N THR A 516 2.30 24.37 -26.86
CA THR A 516 1.81 25.67 -26.38
C THR A 516 0.64 25.49 -25.40
N VAL A 517 0.80 25.90 -24.14
CA VAL A 517 -0.29 25.86 -23.15
C VAL A 517 -1.28 27.01 -23.38
N LYS A 518 -2.55 26.69 -23.66
CA LYS A 518 -3.64 27.65 -23.88
C LYS A 518 -4.83 27.40 -22.96
N ARG A 519 -5.17 26.14 -22.71
CA ARG A 519 -6.37 25.70 -22.03
C ARG A 519 -6.00 24.72 -20.93
N VAL A 520 -6.07 25.19 -19.69
CA VAL A 520 -5.79 24.39 -18.48
C VAL A 520 -7.11 24.07 -17.77
N LEU A 521 -7.26 22.83 -17.32
CA LEU A 521 -8.28 22.42 -16.35
C LEU A 521 -7.55 21.97 -15.09
N PHE A 522 -8.05 22.37 -13.92
CA PHE A 522 -7.66 21.76 -12.65
C PHE A 522 -8.89 21.33 -11.84
N VAL A 523 -8.76 20.25 -11.08
CA VAL A 523 -9.80 19.71 -10.19
C VAL A 523 -9.17 19.47 -8.82
N GLY A 524 -9.81 19.97 -7.77
CA GLY A 524 -9.11 20.32 -6.53
C GLY A 524 -8.40 21.66 -6.72
N GLY A 525 -7.17 21.81 -6.19
CA GLY A 525 -6.40 23.04 -6.31
C GLY A 525 -7.05 24.23 -5.60
N GLY A 526 -7.85 23.95 -4.55
CA GLY A 526 -8.64 24.95 -3.83
C GLY A 526 -7.79 26.08 -3.24
N ASP A 527 -6.52 25.80 -2.94
CA ASP A 527 -5.53 26.79 -2.50
C ASP A 527 -5.14 27.83 -3.55
N SER A 528 -5.55 27.66 -4.82
CA SER A 528 -5.22 28.49 -5.98
C SER A 528 -3.74 28.49 -6.39
N MET A 529 -2.93 27.54 -5.92
CA MET A 529 -1.52 27.42 -6.30
C MET A 529 -1.35 26.94 -7.74
N LEU A 530 -2.02 25.86 -8.13
CA LEU A 530 -2.05 25.39 -9.53
C LEU A 530 -2.56 26.47 -10.50
N LEU A 531 -3.50 27.31 -10.05
CA LEU A 531 -3.97 28.48 -10.79
C LEU A 531 -2.87 29.54 -10.95
N PHE A 532 -2.13 29.87 -9.88
CA PHE A 532 -1.01 30.82 -9.93
C PHE A 532 0.06 30.36 -10.93
N GLU A 533 0.46 29.09 -10.87
CA GLU A 533 1.46 28.52 -11.78
C GLU A 533 0.94 28.49 -13.23
N ALA A 534 -0.33 28.13 -13.46
CA ALA A 534 -0.96 28.17 -14.78
C ALA A 534 -1.10 29.60 -15.35
N LEU A 535 -1.25 30.63 -14.51
CA LEU A 535 -1.36 32.03 -14.95
C LEU A 535 -0.03 32.63 -15.42
N LYS A 536 1.12 32.00 -15.10
CA LYS A 536 2.44 32.38 -15.63
C LYS A 536 2.52 32.24 -17.16
N TYR A 537 1.78 31.33 -17.79
CA TYR A 537 1.85 31.10 -19.24
C TYR A 537 1.31 32.30 -20.06
N PRO A 538 2.13 32.95 -20.90
CA PRO A 538 1.71 34.12 -21.68
C PRO A 538 0.73 33.78 -22.81
N THR A 539 0.60 32.49 -23.14
CA THR A 539 -0.30 31.95 -24.17
C THR A 539 -1.64 31.46 -23.62
N LEU A 540 -1.88 31.53 -22.31
CA LEU A 540 -3.10 31.06 -21.67
C LEU A 540 -4.33 31.83 -22.16
N GLU A 541 -5.28 31.11 -22.77
CA GLU A 541 -6.57 31.61 -23.24
C GLU A 541 -7.70 31.35 -22.22
N LYS A 542 -7.62 30.25 -21.47
CA LYS A 542 -8.62 29.83 -20.48
C LYS A 542 -8.00 28.90 -19.43
N VAL A 543 -8.31 29.13 -18.16
CA VAL A 543 -8.11 28.16 -17.07
C VAL A 543 -9.44 27.94 -16.33
N VAL A 544 -9.76 26.68 -16.05
CA VAL A 544 -11.00 26.26 -15.36
C VAL A 544 -10.61 25.53 -14.09
N GLY A 545 -11.18 25.93 -12.95
CA GLY A 545 -11.03 25.25 -11.66
C GLY A 545 -12.34 24.61 -11.23
N LEU A 546 -12.29 23.34 -10.86
CA LEU A 546 -13.42 22.58 -10.29
C LEU A 546 -13.09 22.24 -8.82
N GLU A 547 -13.65 22.99 -7.88
CA GLU A 547 -13.32 22.91 -6.44
C GLU A 547 -14.58 22.67 -5.62
N LEU A 548 -14.54 21.78 -4.62
CA LEU A 548 -15.70 21.46 -3.79
C LEU A 548 -16.04 22.60 -2.82
N ASP A 549 -15.04 23.22 -2.19
CA ASP A 549 -15.22 24.14 -1.06
C ASP A 549 -14.45 25.45 -1.20
N GLN A 550 -15.20 26.53 -1.51
CA GLN A 550 -14.70 27.91 -1.52
C GLN A 550 -14.08 28.36 -0.18
N THR A 551 -14.30 27.64 0.92
CA THR A 551 -13.61 27.89 2.21
C THR A 551 -12.11 27.65 2.11
N ILE A 552 -11.67 26.62 1.38
CA ILE A 552 -10.23 26.35 1.18
C ILE A 552 -9.59 27.53 0.46
N THR A 553 -10.17 27.98 -0.65
CA THR A 553 -9.74 29.17 -1.40
C THR A 553 -9.71 30.44 -0.54
N ARG A 554 -10.74 30.64 0.30
CA ARG A 554 -10.86 31.79 1.19
C ARG A 554 -9.82 31.80 2.30
N LYS A 555 -9.48 30.63 2.87
CA LYS A 555 -8.45 30.51 3.91
C LYS A 555 -7.04 30.52 3.34
N SER A 556 -6.82 29.89 2.19
CA SER A 556 -5.54 29.94 1.47
C SER A 556 -5.19 31.38 1.05
N PHE A 557 -6.17 32.20 0.65
CA PHE A 557 -5.90 33.63 0.43
C PHE A 557 -5.58 34.41 1.72
N LYS A 558 -6.07 33.97 2.91
CA LYS A 558 -5.66 34.55 4.21
C LYS A 558 -4.21 34.16 4.56
N TYR A 559 -3.88 32.87 4.43
CA TYR A 559 -2.63 32.32 4.95
C TYR A 559 -1.49 32.33 3.92
N PHE A 560 -1.71 31.78 2.72
CA PHE A 560 -0.72 31.66 1.65
C PHE A 560 -0.74 32.83 0.63
N GLN A 561 -1.58 33.85 0.86
CA GLN A 561 -1.72 35.06 0.01
C GLN A 561 -2.06 34.78 -1.48
N THR A 562 -2.54 33.58 -1.79
CA THR A 562 -2.90 33.14 -3.15
C THR A 562 -4.18 33.79 -3.65
N GLN A 563 -4.09 34.47 -4.80
CA GLN A 563 -5.26 35.08 -5.43
C GLN A 563 -6.00 34.04 -6.29
N PRO A 564 -7.32 33.84 -6.10
CA PRO A 564 -8.11 33.00 -7.00
C PRO A 564 -8.51 33.69 -8.31
N HIS A 565 -8.07 34.94 -8.53
CA HIS A 565 -8.24 35.70 -9.78
C HIS A 565 -9.65 35.66 -10.40
N PHE A 566 -10.70 35.75 -9.57
CA PHE A 566 -12.10 35.83 -10.00
C PHE A 566 -12.39 36.98 -10.98
N ASP A 567 -11.47 37.95 -11.12
CA ASP A 567 -11.53 39.12 -12.00
C ASP A 567 -10.85 38.97 -13.37
N ASP A 568 -10.11 37.89 -13.63
CA ASP A 568 -9.46 37.65 -14.93
C ASP A 568 -10.43 36.90 -15.88
N GLU A 569 -10.69 37.42 -17.10
CA GLU A 569 -11.59 36.77 -18.08
C GLU A 569 -11.09 35.37 -18.53
N ARG A 570 -9.79 35.07 -18.36
CA ARG A 570 -9.20 33.74 -18.59
C ARG A 570 -9.65 32.73 -17.55
N VAL A 571 -9.86 33.13 -16.31
CA VAL A 571 -10.15 32.24 -15.16
C VAL A 571 -11.64 31.88 -15.12
N GLU A 572 -11.97 30.70 -14.59
CA GLU A 572 -13.35 30.23 -14.45
C GLU A 572 -13.50 29.16 -13.38
N TRP A 573 -13.84 29.58 -12.16
CA TRP A 573 -14.14 28.66 -11.07
C TRP A 573 -15.58 28.15 -11.12
N TRP A 574 -15.72 26.86 -10.87
CA TRP A 574 -16.98 26.18 -10.57
C TRP A 574 -16.85 25.56 -9.18
N PHE A 575 -17.64 26.06 -8.24
CA PHE A 575 -17.67 25.54 -6.87
C PHE A 575 -18.77 24.51 -6.66
N GLY A 576 -18.45 23.50 -5.86
CA GLY A 576 -19.29 22.35 -5.56
C GLY A 576 -18.89 21.08 -6.33
N ASP A 577 -19.64 20.01 -6.08
CA ASP A 577 -19.43 18.65 -6.61
C ASP A 577 -18.97 18.59 -8.08
N ALA A 578 -17.75 18.06 -8.29
CA ALA A 578 -17.12 17.93 -9.59
C ALA A 578 -17.91 17.06 -10.57
N THR A 579 -18.60 16.00 -10.10
CA THR A 579 -19.42 15.12 -10.97
C THR A 579 -20.57 15.90 -11.60
N LYS A 580 -21.23 16.77 -10.82
CA LYS A 580 -22.31 17.65 -11.28
C LYS A 580 -21.77 18.79 -12.15
N SER A 581 -20.56 19.28 -11.87
CA SER A 581 -19.87 20.28 -12.68
C SER A 581 -19.53 19.76 -14.08
N MET A 582 -18.98 18.54 -14.17
CA MET A 582 -18.69 17.87 -15.45
C MET A 582 -19.95 17.71 -16.30
N LEU A 583 -21.08 17.32 -15.68
CA LEU A 583 -22.41 17.25 -16.32
C LEU A 583 -23.00 18.61 -16.77
N LEU A 584 -22.28 19.73 -16.62
CA LEU A 584 -22.68 21.05 -17.08
C LEU A 584 -21.60 21.76 -17.93
N LEU A 585 -20.46 21.11 -18.19
CA LEU A 585 -19.39 21.72 -18.99
C LEU A 585 -19.82 21.88 -20.46
N PRO A 586 -19.54 23.04 -21.09
CA PRO A 586 -19.86 23.29 -22.50
C PRO A 586 -19.27 22.25 -23.45
N GLU A 587 -19.99 21.89 -24.51
CA GLU A 587 -19.48 21.07 -25.63
C GLU A 587 -18.10 21.55 -26.14
N GLU A 588 -17.84 22.86 -26.16
CA GLU A 588 -16.55 23.46 -26.54
C GLU A 588 -15.41 23.26 -25.51
N TYR A 589 -15.63 22.52 -24.42
CA TYR A 589 -14.62 22.16 -23.41
C TYR A 589 -14.11 20.72 -23.57
N TRP A 590 -14.87 19.85 -24.23
CA TRP A 590 -14.50 18.45 -24.40
C TRP A 590 -13.52 18.30 -25.57
N GLY A 591 -12.50 17.46 -25.41
CA GLY A 591 -11.39 17.34 -26.36
C GLY A 591 -10.61 18.64 -26.58
N SER A 592 -10.54 19.54 -25.59
CA SER A 592 -10.07 20.92 -25.78
C SER A 592 -8.93 21.38 -24.86
N PHE A 593 -8.74 20.74 -23.69
CA PHE A 593 -7.71 21.17 -22.75
C PHE A 593 -6.34 20.62 -23.17
N ASP A 594 -5.31 21.46 -23.13
CA ASP A 594 -3.94 21.02 -23.39
C ASP A 594 -3.36 20.34 -22.15
N LEU A 595 -3.71 20.85 -20.97
CA LEU A 595 -3.21 20.40 -19.67
C LEU A 595 -4.37 20.17 -18.71
N VAL A 596 -4.43 18.99 -18.11
CA VAL A 596 -5.40 18.64 -17.05
C VAL A 596 -4.62 18.28 -15.79
N LEU A 597 -4.79 19.09 -14.74
CA LEU A 597 -4.16 18.93 -13.44
C LEU A 597 -5.18 18.29 -12.48
N VAL A 598 -4.82 17.18 -11.85
CA VAL A 598 -5.69 16.45 -10.93
C VAL A 598 -5.06 16.45 -9.54
N ASP A 599 -5.72 17.16 -8.63
CA ASP A 599 -5.30 17.41 -7.26
C ASP A 599 -6.38 16.87 -6.32
N LEU A 600 -6.49 15.54 -6.30
CA LEU A 600 -7.58 14.79 -5.66
C LEU A 600 -7.07 13.45 -5.14
N SER A 601 -7.55 13.05 -3.96
CA SER A 601 -7.38 11.69 -3.44
C SER A 601 -8.06 10.65 -4.34
N GLU A 602 -7.48 9.44 -4.43
CA GLU A 602 -7.97 8.33 -5.27
C GLU A 602 -9.49 8.08 -5.18
N THR A 603 -10.06 8.18 -3.98
CA THR A 603 -11.48 7.97 -3.70
C THR A 603 -12.41 8.79 -4.60
N VAL A 604 -12.04 10.04 -4.93
CA VAL A 604 -12.84 10.95 -5.75
C VAL A 604 -12.81 10.57 -7.23
N MET A 605 -11.70 9.98 -7.70
CA MET A 605 -11.51 9.60 -9.11
C MET A 605 -12.48 8.51 -9.57
N SER A 606 -12.91 7.65 -8.65
CA SER A 606 -13.89 6.58 -8.89
C SER A 606 -15.36 7.04 -8.99
N LEU A 607 -15.66 8.30 -8.67
CA LEU A 607 -17.04 8.79 -8.58
C LEU A 607 -17.71 8.87 -9.95
N SER A 608 -18.93 8.35 -10.03
CA SER A 608 -19.68 8.24 -11.30
C SER A 608 -20.22 9.59 -11.78
N VAL A 609 -19.80 10.02 -12.98
CA VAL A 609 -20.34 11.19 -13.70
C VAL A 609 -21.58 10.80 -14.51
N THR A 610 -21.59 9.63 -15.14
CA THR A 610 -22.80 8.96 -15.67
C THR A 610 -22.87 7.52 -15.17
N LYS A 611 -23.75 6.67 -15.71
CA LYS A 611 -23.72 5.23 -15.39
C LYS A 611 -22.62 4.48 -16.15
N GLU A 612 -21.92 5.18 -17.04
CA GLU A 612 -21.00 4.66 -18.05
C GLU A 612 -19.66 5.43 -18.06
N LEU A 613 -19.49 6.41 -17.17
CA LEU A 613 -18.33 7.30 -17.06
C LEU A 613 -18.11 7.67 -15.58
N ASP A 614 -16.88 7.52 -15.10
CA ASP A 614 -16.38 8.09 -13.84
C ASP A 614 -15.70 9.45 -14.08
N VAL A 615 -15.12 10.04 -13.02
CA VAL A 615 -14.36 11.29 -13.08
C VAL A 615 -13.11 11.15 -13.96
N PHE A 616 -12.42 10.01 -13.95
CA PHE A 616 -11.18 9.82 -14.69
C PHE A 616 -11.40 9.69 -16.21
N ASP A 617 -12.31 8.82 -16.66
CA ASP A 617 -12.64 8.70 -18.08
C ASP A 617 -13.34 9.98 -18.61
N ALA A 618 -14.01 10.76 -17.75
CA ALA A 618 -14.51 12.10 -18.10
C ALA A 618 -13.37 13.12 -18.30
N LEU A 619 -12.36 13.14 -17.43
CA LEU A 619 -11.18 14.00 -17.57
C LEU A 619 -10.34 13.63 -18.81
N ALA A 620 -10.20 12.33 -19.10
CA ALA A 620 -9.57 11.83 -20.33
C ALA A 620 -10.31 12.26 -21.62
N LEU A 621 -11.62 12.55 -21.54
CA LEU A 621 -12.43 13.10 -22.64
C LEU A 621 -12.45 14.64 -22.69
N LEU A 622 -12.01 15.34 -21.63
CA LEU A 622 -11.84 16.79 -21.62
C LEU A 622 -10.48 17.19 -22.23
N LEU A 623 -9.45 16.36 -22.04
CA LEU A 623 -8.12 16.48 -22.63
C LEU A 623 -8.17 16.42 -24.17
N ASN A 624 -7.39 17.26 -24.85
CA ASN A 624 -7.23 17.22 -26.30
C ASN A 624 -6.19 16.18 -26.75
N LYS A 625 -6.18 15.83 -28.03
CA LYS A 625 -5.34 14.74 -28.58
C LYS A 625 -3.82 14.94 -28.39
N ASP A 626 -3.37 16.19 -28.24
CA ASP A 626 -1.96 16.60 -28.10
C ASP A 626 -1.63 16.94 -26.64
N GLY A 627 -2.59 16.80 -25.72
CA GLY A 627 -2.49 17.22 -24.33
C GLY A 627 -1.90 16.17 -23.39
N VAL A 628 -1.65 16.62 -22.15
CA VAL A 628 -1.18 15.82 -21.02
C VAL A 628 -2.15 15.97 -19.84
N ILE A 629 -2.55 14.85 -19.24
CA ILE A 629 -3.13 14.82 -17.90
C ILE A 629 -2.04 14.43 -16.89
N VAL A 630 -2.12 14.97 -15.67
CA VAL A 630 -1.22 14.66 -14.56
C VAL A 630 -2.02 14.52 -13.26
N LYS A 631 -1.64 13.54 -12.45
CA LYS A 631 -2.19 13.28 -11.11
C LYS A 631 -1.04 12.96 -10.14
N ASN A 632 -1.13 13.43 -8.90
CA ASN A 632 -0.31 12.97 -7.76
C ASN A 632 -0.67 11.53 -7.33
N GLU A 633 0.21 10.85 -6.61
CA GLU A 633 0.06 9.43 -6.18
C GLU A 633 0.36 8.40 -7.30
N LEU A 634 0.46 7.12 -6.92
CA LEU A 634 0.93 5.97 -7.72
C LEU A 634 -0.08 5.46 -8.77
N TYR A 635 -0.60 6.37 -9.60
CA TYR A 635 -1.72 6.08 -10.51
C TYR A 635 -1.32 5.51 -11.89
N LEU A 636 -0.07 5.09 -12.09
CA LEU A 636 0.47 4.67 -13.40
C LEU A 636 -0.33 3.53 -14.06
N GLU A 637 -0.73 2.52 -13.30
CA GLU A 637 -1.45 1.36 -13.85
C GLU A 637 -2.83 1.76 -14.39
N HIS A 638 -3.61 2.50 -13.59
CA HIS A 638 -4.88 3.08 -13.99
C HIS A 638 -4.74 4.04 -15.19
N PHE A 639 -3.67 4.83 -15.24
CA PHE A 639 -3.34 5.63 -16.42
C PHE A 639 -3.10 4.74 -17.66
N SER A 640 -2.39 3.61 -17.53
CA SER A 640 -2.08 2.71 -18.66
C SER A 640 -3.31 1.99 -19.22
N ASP A 641 -4.36 1.81 -18.43
CA ASP A 641 -5.68 1.31 -18.89
C ASP A 641 -6.49 2.36 -19.69
N VAL A 642 -6.04 3.62 -19.76
CA VAL A 642 -6.80 4.75 -20.33
C VAL A 642 -6.06 5.47 -21.46
N PHE A 643 -4.72 5.49 -21.45
CA PHE A 643 -3.86 6.26 -22.35
C PHE A 643 -2.83 5.40 -23.10
N ASP A 644 -2.57 5.75 -24.37
CA ASP A 644 -1.52 5.11 -25.20
C ASP A 644 -0.10 5.30 -24.62
N TYR A 645 0.15 6.41 -23.92
CA TYR A 645 1.44 6.74 -23.33
C TYR A 645 1.27 7.18 -21.88
N THR A 646 2.08 6.61 -20.99
CA THR A 646 2.10 6.97 -19.57
C THR A 646 3.50 6.94 -19.00
N VAL A 647 3.76 7.80 -18.02
CA VAL A 647 5.06 7.90 -17.35
C VAL A 647 4.86 8.21 -15.87
N GLN A 648 5.64 7.56 -15.01
CA GLN A 648 5.69 7.85 -13.58
C GLN A 648 6.97 8.64 -13.29
N ILE A 649 6.82 9.75 -12.60
CA ILE A 649 7.91 10.67 -12.28
C ILE A 649 8.03 10.76 -10.76
N LEU A 650 9.23 10.55 -10.22
CA LEU A 650 9.54 10.79 -8.81
C LEU A 650 10.26 12.13 -8.63
N TYR A 651 10.02 12.80 -7.51
CA TYR A 651 10.72 14.00 -7.05
C TYR A 651 10.58 14.11 -5.53
N ASP A 652 11.43 14.90 -4.87
CA ASP A 652 11.44 14.97 -3.41
C ASP A 652 10.92 16.30 -2.83
N SER A 653 10.39 16.23 -1.61
CA SER A 653 9.73 17.30 -0.86
C SER A 653 10.25 17.35 0.59
N PRO A 654 10.50 18.53 1.20
CA PRO A 654 11.07 18.63 2.54
C PRO A 654 10.20 18.07 3.67
N ILE A 655 8.90 17.84 3.42
CA ILE A 655 7.98 17.31 4.43
C ILE A 655 7.90 15.78 4.31
N ILE A 656 7.42 15.27 3.17
CA ILE A 656 7.10 13.85 2.94
C ILE A 656 8.18 13.06 2.21
N CYS A 657 9.37 13.65 2.03
CA CYS A 657 10.45 13.14 1.19
C CYS A 657 9.95 12.82 -0.23
N SER A 658 10.11 11.61 -0.73
CA SER A 658 9.78 11.30 -2.12
C SER A 658 8.28 11.37 -2.43
N GLN A 659 7.97 11.83 -3.64
CA GLN A 659 6.63 12.05 -4.17
C GLN A 659 6.51 11.59 -5.60
N VAL A 660 5.32 11.11 -5.96
CA VAL A 660 4.99 10.53 -7.26
C VAL A 660 3.97 11.40 -7.99
N VAL A 661 4.19 11.61 -9.29
CA VAL A 661 3.13 11.99 -10.23
C VAL A 661 3.07 11.00 -11.40
N ALA A 662 1.85 10.62 -11.78
CA ALA A 662 1.53 9.88 -13.00
C ALA A 662 1.08 10.86 -14.09
N LEU A 663 1.67 10.75 -15.28
CA LEU A 663 1.33 11.55 -16.46
C LEU A 663 0.79 10.65 -17.57
N GLY A 664 -0.15 11.16 -18.38
CA GLY A 664 -0.85 10.39 -19.42
C GLY A 664 -1.17 11.20 -20.67
N SER A 665 -1.05 10.56 -21.84
CA SER A 665 -1.43 11.14 -23.13
C SER A 665 -1.82 10.08 -24.16
N ASN A 666 -2.65 10.46 -25.13
CA ASN A 666 -3.01 9.63 -26.29
C ASN A 666 -2.09 9.86 -27.50
N LYS A 667 -0.98 10.60 -27.33
CA LYS A 667 -0.05 10.93 -28.43
C LYS A 667 1.36 11.27 -27.97
N VAL A 668 1.52 12.01 -26.86
CA VAL A 668 2.83 12.43 -26.36
C VAL A 668 3.62 11.20 -25.93
N ASP A 669 4.72 10.91 -26.62
CA ASP A 669 5.64 9.84 -26.26
C ASP A 669 6.66 10.41 -25.26
N PHE A 670 6.36 10.33 -23.95
CA PHE A 670 7.13 10.99 -22.88
C PHE A 670 8.62 10.61 -22.84
N LEU A 671 9.01 9.49 -23.47
CA LEU A 671 10.38 9.02 -23.60
C LEU A 671 11.11 9.65 -24.81
N HIS A 672 10.37 10.05 -25.86
CA HIS A 672 10.92 10.45 -27.16
C HIS A 672 10.63 11.90 -27.59
N ASP A 673 9.53 12.52 -27.16
CA ASP A 673 9.14 13.86 -27.59
C ASP A 673 9.96 14.95 -26.85
N ASP A 674 10.61 15.86 -27.59
CA ASP A 674 11.48 16.89 -27.02
C ASP A 674 10.77 17.73 -25.94
N ALA A 675 11.38 17.89 -24.76
CA ALA A 675 10.90 18.81 -23.74
C ALA A 675 10.98 20.27 -24.22
N LYS A 676 9.89 21.02 -24.03
CA LYS A 676 9.77 22.45 -24.35
C LYS A 676 10.07 23.31 -23.12
N ASP A 677 10.91 24.32 -23.29
CA ASP A 677 11.00 25.45 -22.36
C ASP A 677 9.96 26.50 -22.78
N HIS A 678 9.07 26.85 -21.86
CA HIS A 678 8.02 27.87 -22.07
C HIS A 678 8.46 29.28 -21.60
N GLU A 679 9.74 29.47 -21.27
CA GLU A 679 10.35 30.69 -20.71
C GLU A 679 9.70 31.17 -19.40
N ILE A 680 9.23 30.21 -18.59
CA ILE A 680 8.51 30.45 -17.33
C ILE A 680 9.49 30.62 -16.15
N PRO A 681 9.29 31.61 -15.27
CA PRO A 681 10.09 31.76 -14.06
C PRO A 681 9.70 30.69 -13.02
N ASN A 682 10.65 29.84 -12.66
CA ASN A 682 10.54 28.82 -11.62
C ASN A 682 11.46 29.15 -10.45
N LEU A 683 11.13 28.68 -9.24
CA LEU A 683 11.97 28.79 -8.05
C LEU A 683 12.83 27.55 -7.81
N LEU A 684 12.24 26.36 -7.92
CA LEU A 684 12.94 25.09 -7.68
C LEU A 684 13.72 24.63 -8.91
N TYR A 685 13.12 24.78 -10.09
CA TYR A 685 13.45 23.92 -11.22
C TYR A 685 13.99 24.67 -12.47
N THR A 686 15.29 24.53 -12.76
CA THR A 686 15.96 25.11 -13.95
C THR A 686 15.73 24.25 -15.20
N PRO A 687 15.14 24.74 -16.31
CA PRO A 687 14.63 23.95 -17.45
C PRO A 687 15.35 22.62 -17.80
N LEU A 688 14.57 21.52 -17.86
CA LEU A 688 15.02 20.13 -18.09
C LEU A 688 15.29 19.88 -19.60
N THR A 689 15.79 20.92 -20.27
CA THR A 689 15.91 21.05 -21.73
C THR A 689 17.38 21.04 -22.18
N LYS A 690 18.26 20.47 -21.35
CA LYS A 690 19.59 20.04 -21.76
C LYS A 690 19.54 18.54 -22.01
N ASP A 691 20.22 18.10 -23.06
CA ASP A 691 20.25 16.70 -23.47
C ASP A 691 20.74 15.75 -22.35
N ASP A 692 21.57 16.29 -21.45
CA ASP A 692 22.23 15.59 -20.34
C ASP A 692 21.30 15.14 -19.20
N ASN A 693 20.13 15.78 -18.99
CA ASN A 693 19.32 15.58 -17.78
C ASN A 693 17.83 15.24 -18.00
N ARG A 694 17.37 15.10 -19.25
CA ARG A 694 15.96 14.90 -19.63
C ARG A 694 15.20 13.74 -18.94
N PHE A 695 15.92 12.80 -18.32
CA PHE A 695 15.35 11.59 -17.70
C PHE A 695 15.59 11.46 -16.19
N ASP A 696 16.27 12.42 -15.54
CA ASP A 696 16.77 12.30 -14.14
C ASP A 696 15.69 11.95 -13.09
N LEU A 697 14.43 12.23 -13.39
CA LEU A 697 13.28 12.05 -12.51
C LEU A 697 12.28 11.00 -13.04
N MET A 698 12.57 10.37 -14.19
CA MET A 698 11.67 9.43 -14.83
C MET A 698 11.85 8.03 -14.23
N HIS A 699 10.85 7.55 -13.50
CA HIS A 699 10.90 6.26 -12.83
C HIS A 699 10.46 5.13 -13.78
N ASP A 700 9.17 5.14 -14.16
CA ASP A 700 8.53 4.14 -15.02
C ASP A 700 7.99 4.77 -16.30
N TYR A 701 7.81 3.95 -17.34
CA TYR A 701 7.18 4.34 -18.59
C TYR A 701 6.42 3.16 -19.20
N ARG A 702 5.23 3.41 -19.75
CA ARG A 702 4.44 2.40 -20.46
C ARG A 702 3.87 2.96 -21.76
N LYS A 703 3.90 2.14 -22.81
CA LYS A 703 3.32 2.40 -24.12
C LYS A 703 2.34 1.29 -24.48
N ASN A 704 1.09 1.65 -24.69
CA ASN A 704 -0.03 0.73 -24.90
C ASN A 704 -0.55 0.81 -26.35
N ASP A 705 -1.41 -0.13 -26.73
CA ASP A 705 -2.24 -0.03 -27.96
C ASP A 705 -3.70 0.12 -27.52
N ALA A 706 -4.30 1.31 -27.69
CA ALA A 706 -5.70 1.57 -27.36
C ALA A 706 -6.70 0.52 -27.91
N ARG A 707 -6.34 -0.23 -28.97
CA ARG A 707 -7.15 -1.32 -29.53
C ARG A 707 -7.11 -2.57 -28.65
N ALA A 708 -5.95 -2.89 -28.07
CA ALA A 708 -5.75 -4.06 -27.23
C ALA A 708 -6.48 -3.91 -25.87
N ILE A 709 -6.47 -2.70 -25.30
CA ILE A 709 -7.21 -2.34 -24.07
C ILE A 709 -8.70 -2.00 -24.31
N GLY A 710 -9.20 -2.17 -25.54
CA GLY A 710 -10.63 -1.99 -25.87
C GLY A 710 -11.14 -0.54 -25.89
N LYS A 711 -10.28 0.46 -25.63
CA LYS A 711 -10.65 1.89 -25.59
C LYS A 711 -10.84 2.53 -26.98
N CYS A 712 -10.77 1.73 -28.06
CA CYS A 712 -11.06 2.18 -29.43
C CYS A 712 -12.54 2.13 -29.85
N ASP A 713 -13.41 1.47 -29.09
CA ASP A 713 -14.85 1.53 -29.34
C ASP A 713 -15.44 2.87 -28.90
N THR A 714 -16.48 3.34 -29.60
CA THR A 714 -17.12 4.65 -29.33
C THR A 714 -17.68 4.75 -27.91
N ILE A 715 -17.00 5.48 -27.04
CA ILE A 715 -17.41 5.77 -25.65
C ILE A 715 -18.72 6.59 -25.68
N THR A 716 -19.85 5.90 -25.62
CA THR A 716 -21.18 6.45 -25.88
C THR A 716 -22.16 6.12 -24.75
N PRO A 717 -22.42 7.04 -23.81
CA PRO A 717 -23.57 6.90 -22.93
C PRO A 717 -24.87 6.95 -23.76
N PRO A 718 -25.80 5.98 -23.61
CA PRO A 718 -27.01 5.91 -24.44
C PRO A 718 -28.04 7.00 -24.05
N ILE A 719 -28.12 8.06 -24.86
CA ILE A 719 -28.91 9.26 -24.53
C ILE A 719 -30.42 9.08 -24.80
N ASP A 720 -31.22 8.82 -23.77
CA ASP A 720 -32.69 8.87 -23.87
C ASP A 720 -33.22 10.32 -23.85
N THR A 721 -33.05 11.05 -24.96
CA THR A 721 -33.63 12.39 -25.13
C THR A 721 -35.17 12.41 -25.13
N SER A 722 -35.87 11.29 -24.90
CA SER A 722 -37.32 11.32 -24.70
C SER A 722 -37.70 11.81 -23.29
N LYS A 723 -36.84 11.60 -22.29
CA LYS A 723 -37.07 11.98 -20.88
C LYS A 723 -36.04 12.99 -20.37
N GLN A 724 -36.45 13.73 -19.32
CA GLN A 724 -35.56 14.54 -18.51
C GLN A 724 -35.39 13.81 -17.17
N ASP A 725 -34.27 13.13 -17.02
CA ASP A 725 -33.96 12.32 -15.84
C ASP A 725 -33.41 13.17 -14.69
N THR A 726 -32.65 14.23 -14.99
CA THR A 726 -32.09 15.19 -14.02
C THR A 726 -32.50 16.65 -14.29
N SER A 727 -32.50 17.45 -13.23
CA SER A 727 -32.76 18.89 -13.22
C SER A 727 -31.52 19.59 -12.65
N ALA A 728 -30.55 19.90 -13.51
CA ALA A 728 -29.33 20.63 -13.13
C ALA A 728 -29.39 22.10 -13.58
N GLY A 729 -28.67 22.97 -12.88
CA GLY A 729 -28.59 24.40 -13.14
C GLY A 729 -27.25 25.02 -12.74
N ILE A 730 -27.00 26.24 -13.21
CA ILE A 730 -25.79 27.02 -12.89
C ILE A 730 -26.21 28.32 -12.19
N LEU A 731 -25.60 28.61 -11.06
CA LEU A 731 -25.65 29.90 -10.38
C LEU A 731 -24.30 30.61 -10.59
N GLU A 732 -24.22 31.55 -11.52
CA GLU A 732 -23.06 32.44 -11.62
C GLU A 732 -23.22 33.62 -10.67
N ILE A 733 -22.29 33.69 -9.70
CA ILE A 733 -22.12 34.77 -8.75
C ILE A 733 -21.27 35.84 -9.45
N VAL A 734 -21.80 37.05 -9.62
CA VAL A 734 -21.08 38.16 -10.26
C VAL A 734 -21.07 39.36 -9.32
N ASN A 735 -19.89 39.89 -9.05
CA ASN A 735 -19.66 41.16 -8.36
C ASN A 735 -19.29 42.19 -9.44
N ALA A 736 -20.06 43.28 -9.54
CA ALA A 736 -19.78 44.39 -10.45
C ALA A 736 -19.50 45.65 -9.63
N GLU A 737 -18.26 46.11 -9.67
CA GLU A 737 -17.73 47.25 -8.93
C GLU A 737 -17.53 48.47 -9.85
N GLU A 738 -17.22 49.62 -9.27
CA GLU A 738 -17.06 50.90 -9.98
C GLU A 738 -18.27 51.28 -10.89
N VAL A 739 -19.46 50.82 -10.50
CA VAL A 739 -20.72 50.96 -11.26
C VAL A 739 -21.09 52.43 -11.43
N SER A 740 -21.10 52.91 -12.68
CA SER A 740 -21.34 54.32 -12.99
C SER A 740 -22.82 54.71 -13.12
N ILE A 741 -23.75 53.73 -13.19
CA ILE A 741 -25.19 54.02 -13.34
C ILE A 741 -25.87 54.45 -12.02
N ALA A 742 -26.89 55.31 -12.13
CA ALA A 742 -27.62 55.81 -10.98
C ALA A 742 -28.65 54.80 -10.42
N PHE A 743 -28.53 54.49 -9.13
CA PHE A 743 -29.43 53.60 -8.37
C PHE A 743 -30.73 54.25 -7.87
N ASP A 744 -30.97 55.51 -8.19
CA ASP A 744 -32.07 56.35 -7.69
C ASP A 744 -33.46 55.77 -7.99
N ASP A 745 -33.60 55.14 -9.14
CA ASP A 745 -34.86 54.59 -9.64
C ASP A 745 -34.71 53.10 -9.97
N LYS A 746 -35.12 52.27 -9.02
CA LYS A 746 -35.11 50.81 -9.16
C LYS A 746 -36.04 50.29 -10.28
N ALA A 747 -36.96 51.11 -10.81
CA ALA A 747 -37.72 50.72 -12.00
C ALA A 747 -36.88 50.81 -13.29
N LYS A 748 -35.87 51.70 -13.35
CA LYS A 748 -34.85 51.66 -14.42
C LYS A 748 -34.06 50.36 -14.35
N ILE A 749 -33.63 49.95 -13.14
CA ILE A 749 -32.90 48.69 -12.93
C ILE A 749 -33.74 47.47 -13.32
N VAL A 750 -35.02 47.40 -12.91
CA VAL A 750 -35.96 46.36 -13.40
C VAL A 750 -35.97 46.34 -14.93
N LYS A 751 -36.19 47.49 -15.58
CA LYS A 751 -36.25 47.55 -17.04
C LYS A 751 -34.93 47.15 -17.70
N LEU A 752 -33.78 47.55 -17.15
CA LEU A 752 -32.45 47.18 -17.63
C LEU A 752 -32.27 45.65 -17.64
N LEU A 753 -32.62 44.95 -16.55
CA LEU A 753 -32.57 43.49 -16.50
C LEU A 753 -33.49 42.85 -17.55
N GLN A 754 -34.69 43.41 -17.76
CA GLN A 754 -35.66 42.91 -18.74
C GLN A 754 -35.21 43.16 -20.19
N ASP A 755 -34.73 44.35 -20.50
CA ASP A 755 -34.22 44.72 -21.83
C ASP A 755 -33.02 43.82 -22.18
N VAL A 756 -32.01 43.74 -21.29
CA VAL A 756 -30.80 42.92 -21.49
C VAL A 756 -31.14 41.44 -21.65
N ALA A 757 -31.97 40.88 -20.78
CA ALA A 757 -32.38 39.47 -20.89
C ALA A 757 -33.15 39.19 -22.20
N THR A 758 -34.00 40.13 -22.64
CA THR A 758 -34.70 40.01 -23.94
C THR A 758 -33.73 40.10 -25.12
N GLU A 759 -32.72 40.97 -25.05
CA GLU A 759 -31.67 41.11 -26.08
C GLU A 759 -30.78 39.86 -26.18
N GLN A 760 -30.49 39.20 -25.05
CA GLN A 760 -29.84 37.87 -25.04
C GLN A 760 -30.82 36.70 -25.30
N GLY A 761 -32.08 37.00 -25.66
CA GLY A 761 -33.05 36.01 -26.11
C GLY A 761 -33.70 35.14 -25.03
N PHE A 762 -33.67 35.55 -23.76
CA PHE A 762 -34.38 34.89 -22.66
C PHE A 762 -35.86 35.29 -22.61
N THR A 763 -36.72 34.40 -22.11
CA THR A 763 -38.16 34.67 -22.00
C THR A 763 -38.45 35.38 -20.67
N VAL A 764 -38.46 36.71 -20.69
CA VAL A 764 -38.74 37.54 -19.50
C VAL A 764 -40.14 37.31 -18.95
N GLY A 765 -40.21 37.00 -17.65
CA GLY A 765 -41.42 36.84 -16.85
C GLY A 765 -41.60 37.95 -15.80
N PRO A 766 -42.28 37.65 -14.67
CA PRO A 766 -42.52 38.62 -13.60
C PRO A 766 -41.22 39.22 -13.06
N SER A 767 -41.06 40.54 -13.19
CA SER A 767 -39.86 41.26 -12.75
C SER A 767 -40.25 42.39 -11.79
N LYS A 768 -39.57 42.50 -10.64
CA LYS A 768 -39.96 43.39 -9.53
C LYS A 768 -38.76 43.94 -8.77
N ALA A 769 -38.90 45.18 -8.30
CA ALA A 769 -38.03 45.77 -7.28
C ALA A 769 -38.63 45.55 -5.88
N TYR A 770 -37.78 45.24 -4.90
CA TYR A 770 -38.17 44.86 -3.54
C TYR A 770 -37.65 45.85 -2.47
N SER A 771 -38.12 45.67 -1.25
CA SER A 771 -37.75 46.45 -0.07
C SER A 771 -36.51 45.86 0.61
N GLY A 772 -35.37 46.53 0.47
CA GLY A 772 -34.06 46.04 0.92
C GLY A 772 -33.13 45.78 -0.28
N ASN A 773 -32.91 46.82 -1.08
CA ASN A 773 -31.99 46.90 -2.24
C ASN A 773 -31.94 45.74 -3.25
N LEU A 774 -32.91 44.81 -3.23
CA LEU A 774 -33.04 43.72 -4.18
C LEU A 774 -33.93 44.10 -5.38
N VAL A 775 -33.50 43.70 -6.57
CA VAL A 775 -34.31 43.65 -7.79
C VAL A 775 -34.21 42.23 -8.36
N VAL A 776 -35.34 41.61 -8.70
CA VAL A 776 -35.35 40.27 -9.33
C VAL A 776 -36.14 40.32 -10.64
N ALA A 777 -35.52 39.83 -11.71
CA ALA A 777 -36.17 39.50 -12.97
C ALA A 777 -36.29 37.97 -13.07
N VAL A 778 -37.51 37.45 -12.98
CA VAL A 778 -37.76 36.02 -13.22
C VAL A 778 -37.86 35.79 -14.72
N LEU A 779 -37.12 34.81 -15.23
CA LEU A 779 -37.15 34.35 -16.62
C LEU A 779 -37.90 33.01 -16.66
N LYS A 780 -38.17 32.49 -17.85
CA LYS A 780 -38.67 31.11 -18.00
C LYS A 780 -37.55 30.09 -17.82
N GLU A 781 -36.33 30.49 -18.17
CA GLU A 781 -35.11 29.69 -18.21
C GLU A 781 -34.20 29.92 -16.98
N GLY A 782 -34.57 30.82 -16.04
CA GLY A 782 -33.75 31.17 -14.87
C GLY A 782 -34.31 32.34 -14.05
N TYR A 783 -33.48 32.95 -13.21
CA TYR A 783 -33.70 34.28 -12.64
C TYR A 783 -32.40 35.09 -12.58
N ILE A 784 -32.54 36.42 -12.64
CA ILE A 784 -31.47 37.38 -12.36
C ILE A 784 -31.85 38.16 -11.09
N ALA A 785 -31.03 38.09 -10.05
CA ALA A 785 -31.25 38.82 -8.80
C ALA A 785 -30.10 39.82 -8.56
N ALA A 786 -30.38 41.12 -8.72
CA ALA A 786 -29.43 42.20 -8.48
C ALA A 786 -29.62 42.80 -7.07
N ARG A 787 -28.59 42.73 -6.24
CA ARG A 787 -28.49 43.43 -4.94
C ARG A 787 -27.64 44.69 -5.13
N LEU A 788 -28.12 45.83 -4.64
CA LEU A 788 -27.55 47.15 -4.93
C LEU A 788 -26.93 47.78 -3.67
N TRP A 789 -25.71 48.29 -3.77
CA TRP A 789 -25.06 49.10 -2.73
C TRP A 789 -24.65 50.47 -3.33
N PRO A 790 -25.58 51.44 -3.37
CA PRO A 790 -25.34 52.75 -3.99
C PRO A 790 -24.18 53.51 -3.36
N GLU A 791 -23.98 53.36 -2.06
CA GLU A 791 -22.89 53.95 -1.28
C GLU A 791 -21.50 53.34 -1.55
N HIS A 792 -21.43 52.17 -2.20
CA HIS A 792 -20.18 51.50 -2.61
C HIS A 792 -19.99 51.44 -4.14
N ASN A 793 -20.89 52.04 -4.94
CA ASN A 793 -20.93 51.88 -6.41
C ASN A 793 -20.87 50.40 -6.85
N TYR A 794 -21.65 49.54 -6.18
CA TYR A 794 -21.53 48.08 -6.29
C TYR A 794 -22.87 47.40 -6.57
N ILE A 795 -22.86 46.39 -7.44
CA ILE A 795 -23.96 45.45 -7.68
C ILE A 795 -23.47 44.01 -7.54
N GLY A 796 -24.09 43.25 -6.65
CA GLY A 796 -24.00 41.80 -6.65
C GLY A 796 -25.15 41.17 -7.46
N PHE A 797 -24.85 40.58 -8.61
CA PHE A 797 -25.83 39.78 -9.36
C PHE A 797 -25.72 38.29 -9.01
N ASP A 798 -26.85 37.64 -8.81
CA ASP A 798 -26.99 36.20 -9.03
C ASP A 798 -27.57 35.99 -10.42
N ILE A 799 -26.94 35.15 -11.24
CA ILE A 799 -27.47 34.69 -12.52
C ILE A 799 -27.70 33.18 -12.38
N ASN A 800 -28.92 32.77 -12.06
CA ASN A 800 -29.29 31.36 -11.89
C ASN A 800 -30.05 30.89 -13.13
N LEU A 801 -29.52 29.91 -13.85
CA LEU A 801 -30.10 29.37 -15.09
C LEU A 801 -30.34 27.85 -14.98
N TRP A 802 -31.56 27.44 -15.35
CA TRP A 802 -32.01 26.04 -15.55
C TRP A 802 -32.43 25.79 -17.01
N GLY A 803 -31.95 26.65 -17.91
CA GLY A 803 -32.16 26.60 -19.34
C GLY A 803 -31.35 27.69 -20.01
N LYS A 804 -30.88 27.46 -21.24
CA LYS A 804 -29.89 28.32 -21.93
C LYS A 804 -28.65 28.58 -21.07
N THR A 805 -28.21 27.57 -20.32
CA THR A 805 -27.07 27.66 -19.38
C THR A 805 -25.79 28.14 -20.07
N PHE A 806 -25.61 27.83 -21.35
CA PHE A 806 -24.47 28.27 -22.17
C PHE A 806 -24.49 29.77 -22.52
N GLU A 807 -25.64 30.43 -22.43
CA GLU A 807 -25.78 31.88 -22.62
C GLU A 807 -25.46 32.68 -21.32
N ILE A 808 -24.99 32.02 -20.26
CA ILE A 808 -24.63 32.71 -19.01
C ILE A 808 -23.47 33.70 -19.21
N LYS A 809 -22.49 33.34 -20.06
CA LYS A 809 -21.32 34.17 -20.39
C LYS A 809 -21.69 35.41 -21.21
N SER A 810 -22.60 35.27 -22.17
CA SER A 810 -23.15 36.38 -22.96
C SER A 810 -24.03 37.29 -22.08
N LEU A 811 -24.88 36.70 -21.22
CA LEU A 811 -25.71 37.42 -20.26
C LEU A 811 -24.89 38.19 -19.21
N LYS A 812 -23.87 37.59 -18.59
CA LYS A 812 -22.94 38.26 -17.66
C LYS A 812 -22.33 39.50 -18.32
N LYS A 813 -21.71 39.34 -19.50
CA LYS A 813 -21.02 40.42 -20.21
C LYS A 813 -21.98 41.51 -20.72
N ALA A 814 -23.23 41.18 -20.98
CA ALA A 814 -24.27 42.16 -21.29
C ALA A 814 -24.74 42.94 -20.05
N LEU A 815 -24.95 42.26 -18.91
CA LEU A 815 -25.36 42.87 -17.65
C LEU A 815 -24.31 43.81 -17.07
N THR A 816 -23.05 43.38 -16.96
CA THR A 816 -21.96 44.19 -16.38
C THR A 816 -21.67 45.43 -17.23
N LYS A 817 -21.72 45.29 -18.57
CA LYS A 817 -21.65 46.40 -19.51
C LYS A 817 -22.83 47.37 -19.39
N ALA A 818 -24.05 46.85 -19.22
CA ALA A 818 -25.25 47.68 -19.11
C ALA A 818 -25.28 48.53 -17.82
N VAL A 819 -24.52 48.14 -16.79
CA VAL A 819 -24.34 48.93 -15.56
C VAL A 819 -23.05 49.76 -15.54
N GLU A 820 -22.30 49.81 -16.65
CA GLU A 820 -21.09 50.64 -16.79
C GLU A 820 -20.07 50.40 -15.65
N SER A 821 -19.82 49.11 -15.36
CA SER A 821 -18.80 48.63 -14.41
C SER A 821 -17.44 48.44 -15.10
N SER A 822 -16.37 48.96 -14.49
CA SER A 822 -14.98 48.78 -14.97
C SER A 822 -14.23 47.63 -14.30
N LEU A 823 -14.73 47.13 -13.16
CA LEU A 823 -14.14 46.02 -12.41
C LEU A 823 -15.21 44.98 -12.09
N VAL A 824 -15.01 43.74 -12.55
CA VAL A 824 -15.96 42.63 -12.40
C VAL A 824 -15.21 41.43 -11.86
N SER A 825 -15.73 40.77 -10.83
CA SER A 825 -15.29 39.42 -10.45
C SER A 825 -16.46 38.43 -10.49
N ALA A 826 -16.20 37.18 -10.86
CA ALA A 826 -17.24 36.16 -10.99
C ALA A 826 -16.75 34.72 -10.81
N TYR A 827 -17.64 33.87 -10.31
CA TYR A 827 -17.46 32.42 -10.22
C TYR A 827 -18.83 31.72 -10.28
N LYS A 828 -18.82 30.41 -10.53
CA LYS A 828 -20.03 29.60 -10.64
C LYS A 828 -20.21 28.70 -9.43
N ILE A 829 -21.45 28.32 -9.17
CA ILE A 829 -21.87 27.25 -8.27
C ILE A 829 -22.83 26.36 -9.05
N VAL A 830 -22.65 25.04 -8.98
CA VAL A 830 -23.59 24.08 -9.56
C VAL A 830 -24.76 23.89 -8.60
N VAL A 831 -25.99 24.00 -9.10
CA VAL A 831 -27.22 24.06 -8.30
C VAL A 831 -28.35 23.22 -8.92
N GLY A 832 -29.48 23.14 -8.24
CA GLY A 832 -30.70 22.58 -8.81
C GLY A 832 -31.18 23.31 -10.06
N GLY A 833 -31.79 22.54 -10.95
CA GLY A 833 -32.45 23.01 -12.16
C GLY A 833 -33.98 23.02 -12.05
N MET A 834 -34.64 22.93 -13.19
CA MET A 834 -36.10 22.90 -13.28
C MET A 834 -36.56 21.80 -14.23
N PHE A 835 -37.39 20.88 -13.74
CA PHE A 835 -38.02 19.90 -14.62
C PHE A 835 -39.08 20.57 -15.51
N GLY A 836 -39.21 20.09 -16.76
CA GLY A 836 -40.15 20.69 -17.72
C GLY A 836 -39.73 22.08 -18.23
N SER A 837 -38.49 22.53 -17.95
CA SER A 837 -37.88 23.72 -18.55
C SER A 837 -37.98 23.66 -20.07
N SER A 838 -38.48 24.70 -20.75
CA SER A 838 -38.80 24.56 -22.18
C SER A 838 -37.61 24.39 -23.11
N THR A 839 -36.38 24.60 -22.61
CA THR A 839 -35.14 24.46 -23.37
C THR A 839 -34.34 23.21 -22.99
N TRP A 840 -34.80 22.36 -22.04
CA TRP A 840 -33.97 21.25 -21.53
C TRP A 840 -33.42 20.32 -22.63
N LYS A 841 -34.16 20.10 -23.72
CA LYS A 841 -33.72 19.32 -24.89
C LYS A 841 -32.70 20.05 -25.78
N GLU A 842 -32.71 21.37 -25.79
CA GLU A 842 -31.75 22.23 -26.51
C GLU A 842 -30.44 22.38 -25.73
N ASP A 843 -30.53 22.33 -24.39
CA ASP A 843 -29.40 22.38 -23.47
C ASP A 843 -28.72 21.00 -23.32
N GLN A 844 -29.49 19.90 -23.19
CA GLN A 844 -28.97 18.53 -23.05
C GLN A 844 -28.02 18.12 -24.19
N VAL A 845 -28.24 18.61 -25.42
CA VAL A 845 -27.38 18.28 -26.59
C VAL A 845 -26.11 19.15 -26.68
N LYS A 846 -25.97 20.16 -25.82
CA LYS A 846 -24.79 21.04 -25.69
C LYS A 846 -23.95 20.75 -24.43
N ILE A 847 -24.49 19.95 -23.51
CA ILE A 847 -23.76 19.36 -22.39
C ILE A 847 -22.91 18.21 -22.94
N GLY A 848 -21.60 18.23 -22.73
CA GLY A 848 -20.83 16.98 -22.70
C GLY A 848 -20.98 16.33 -21.32
N PRO A 849 -20.99 14.99 -21.20
CA PRO A 849 -20.62 13.99 -22.20
C PRO A 849 -21.71 13.65 -23.24
N TYR A 850 -22.91 14.23 -23.15
CA TYR A 850 -24.05 13.94 -24.04
C TYR A 850 -24.01 14.65 -25.41
N SER A 851 -22.87 15.26 -25.76
CA SER A 851 -22.70 16.06 -26.99
C SER A 851 -22.32 15.17 -28.19
N LYS A 852 -22.69 15.61 -29.39
CA LYS A 852 -22.31 14.89 -30.63
C LYS A 852 -20.82 14.99 -30.93
N THR A 853 -20.15 16.04 -30.47
CA THR A 853 -18.70 16.17 -30.61
C THR A 853 -18.00 15.09 -29.80
N VAL A 854 -18.43 14.82 -28.55
CA VAL A 854 -17.88 13.74 -27.71
C VAL A 854 -18.04 12.38 -28.37
N THR A 855 -19.22 12.07 -28.94
CA THR A 855 -19.45 10.78 -29.65
C THR A 855 -18.62 10.57 -30.93
N ASN A 856 -17.75 11.51 -31.31
CA ASN A 856 -16.80 11.38 -32.43
C ASN A 856 -15.33 11.50 -31.98
N MET A 857 -15.04 11.54 -30.68
CA MET A 857 -13.68 11.60 -30.14
C MET A 857 -13.03 10.22 -30.20
N ASN A 858 -12.31 9.98 -31.29
CA ASN A 858 -11.54 8.76 -31.49
C ASN A 858 -10.21 8.86 -30.72
N ARG A 859 -9.95 7.99 -29.73
CA ARG A 859 -8.68 7.91 -28.95
C ARG A 859 -7.51 7.41 -29.81
N ASN A 860 -7.09 8.24 -30.77
CA ASN A 860 -6.00 8.02 -31.73
C ASN A 860 -6.05 6.69 -32.55
N CYS A 861 -7.23 6.06 -32.63
CA CYS A 861 -7.49 4.69 -33.10
C CYS A 861 -7.22 4.38 -34.60
N LYS A 862 -6.16 4.92 -35.22
CA LYS A 862 -5.82 4.73 -36.64
C LYS A 862 -5.81 3.26 -37.04
N GLU A 863 -6.28 2.97 -38.25
CA GLU A 863 -6.20 1.64 -38.84
C GLU A 863 -4.73 1.29 -39.12
N ARG A 864 -4.27 0.12 -38.68
CA ARG A 864 -3.07 -0.50 -39.26
C ARG A 864 -3.39 -0.80 -40.72
N GLU A 865 -2.57 -0.32 -41.66
CA GLU A 865 -2.65 -0.78 -43.05
C GLU A 865 -2.31 -2.28 -43.06
N THR A 866 -3.28 -3.13 -43.40
CA THR A 866 -3.09 -4.59 -43.40
C THR A 866 -2.24 -5.02 -44.58
N SER A 867 -0.93 -5.13 -44.35
CA SER A 867 -0.02 -5.79 -45.28
C SER A 867 -0.44 -7.25 -45.47
N PRO A 868 -0.66 -7.74 -46.71
CA PRO A 868 -1.21 -9.08 -46.94
C PRO A 868 -0.19 -10.22 -46.83
N ASP A 869 1.09 -9.92 -46.60
CA ASP A 869 2.19 -10.88 -46.49
C ASP A 869 2.86 -10.76 -45.11
N VAL A 870 2.57 -11.70 -44.20
CA VAL A 870 3.30 -11.86 -42.93
C VAL A 870 4.64 -12.54 -43.22
N ALA A 871 5.70 -11.73 -43.34
CA ALA A 871 7.08 -12.21 -43.33
C ALA A 871 7.58 -12.29 -41.89
N PRO A 872 8.31 -13.36 -41.50
CA PRO A 872 8.94 -13.43 -40.19
C PRO A 872 10.07 -12.40 -40.07
N ILE A 873 10.30 -11.90 -38.86
CA ILE A 873 11.40 -10.98 -38.54
C ILE A 873 12.75 -11.60 -39.01
N PRO A 874 13.55 -10.91 -39.84
CA PRO A 874 14.81 -11.47 -40.33
C PRO A 874 15.76 -11.82 -39.18
N LYS A 875 16.41 -12.99 -39.20
CA LYS A 875 17.40 -13.38 -38.15
C LYS A 875 18.46 -12.29 -37.91
N ARG A 876 18.87 -11.58 -38.97
CA ARG A 876 19.77 -10.42 -38.90
C ARG A 876 19.25 -9.23 -38.07
N ALA A 877 17.94 -9.02 -38.00
CA ALA A 877 17.35 -7.97 -37.17
C ALA A 877 17.49 -8.32 -35.67
N ILE A 878 17.21 -9.58 -35.33
CA ILE A 878 17.39 -10.14 -33.98
C ILE A 878 18.87 -10.10 -33.59
N GLU A 879 19.78 -10.53 -34.49
CA GLU A 879 21.23 -10.44 -34.34
C GLU A 879 21.68 -9.00 -34.03
N ILE A 880 21.18 -8.00 -34.77
CA ILE A 880 21.53 -6.59 -34.56
C ILE A 880 20.99 -6.07 -33.22
N ALA A 881 19.75 -6.40 -32.86
CA ALA A 881 19.11 -5.93 -31.64
C ALA A 881 19.76 -6.49 -30.37
N LEU A 882 19.91 -7.82 -30.29
CA LEU A 882 20.65 -8.47 -29.20
C LEU A 882 22.11 -7.99 -29.14
N ASN A 883 22.75 -7.71 -30.28
CA ASN A 883 24.11 -7.16 -30.28
C ASN A 883 24.19 -5.70 -29.78
N GLN A 884 23.09 -4.95 -29.67
CA GLN A 884 23.10 -3.61 -29.05
C GLN A 884 22.86 -3.63 -27.53
N THR A 885 22.21 -4.64 -26.94
CA THR A 885 21.99 -4.65 -25.48
C THR A 885 23.29 -4.76 -24.68
N PHE A 886 24.37 -5.31 -25.27
CA PHE A 886 25.72 -5.29 -24.68
C PHE A 886 26.27 -3.86 -24.44
N THR A 887 25.70 -2.79 -25.03
CA THR A 887 26.12 -1.42 -24.72
C THR A 887 25.61 -0.89 -23.38
N LEU A 888 24.77 -1.65 -22.67
CA LEU A 888 24.39 -1.39 -21.28
C LEU A 888 25.51 -1.79 -20.28
N LEU A 889 26.52 -2.54 -20.74
CA LEU A 889 27.65 -2.97 -19.92
C LEU A 889 28.76 -1.91 -19.95
N ASP A 890 29.25 -1.50 -18.78
CA ASP A 890 30.19 -0.38 -18.69
C ASP A 890 31.55 -0.70 -19.34
N SER A 891 31.95 0.21 -20.23
CA SER A 891 33.28 0.31 -20.83
C SER A 891 34.46 0.39 -19.85
N ALA A 892 34.22 0.68 -18.57
CA ALA A 892 35.23 0.69 -17.52
C ALA A 892 35.71 -0.71 -17.10
N TYR A 893 35.00 -1.78 -17.45
CA TYR A 893 35.42 -3.15 -17.13
C TYR A 893 36.52 -3.65 -18.09
N ASP A 894 37.72 -3.94 -17.55
CA ASP A 894 38.85 -4.54 -18.29
C ASP A 894 38.51 -5.90 -18.96
N THR A 895 37.47 -6.59 -18.49
CA THR A 895 36.94 -7.85 -19.05
C THR A 895 35.43 -7.93 -18.84
N VAL A 896 34.67 -8.45 -19.80
CA VAL A 896 33.22 -8.68 -19.71
C VAL A 896 32.89 -10.17 -19.81
N THR A 897 31.99 -10.65 -18.95
CA THR A 897 31.68 -12.07 -18.75
C THR A 897 30.17 -12.32 -18.86
N VAL A 898 29.77 -13.20 -19.78
CA VAL A 898 28.35 -13.38 -20.19
C VAL A 898 27.92 -14.85 -20.04
N GLY A 899 26.79 -15.09 -19.40
CA GLY A 899 26.21 -16.42 -19.21
C GLY A 899 24.98 -16.59 -20.09
N VAL A 900 24.93 -17.64 -20.92
CA VAL A 900 23.83 -17.85 -21.86
C VAL A 900 23.11 -19.16 -21.59
N VAL A 901 21.80 -19.09 -21.34
CA VAL A 901 20.90 -20.23 -21.14
C VAL A 901 20.31 -20.64 -22.49
N CYS A 902 20.65 -21.85 -22.92
CA CYS A 902 20.24 -22.45 -24.19
C CYS A 902 19.34 -23.68 -23.97
N GLY A 903 18.64 -24.11 -25.01
CA GLY A 903 17.85 -25.36 -25.03
C GLY A 903 18.68 -26.64 -24.89
N LEU A 904 18.20 -27.75 -25.47
CA LEU A 904 18.94 -29.03 -25.45
C LEU A 904 20.19 -29.01 -26.38
N GLU A 905 21.13 -29.94 -26.18
CA GLU A 905 22.35 -30.03 -27.00
C GLU A 905 22.01 -30.18 -28.49
N GLY A 906 22.53 -29.28 -29.32
CA GLY A 906 22.26 -29.22 -30.77
C GLY A 906 21.09 -28.32 -31.19
N SER A 907 20.46 -27.58 -30.27
CA SER A 907 19.59 -26.44 -30.61
C SER A 907 20.38 -25.27 -31.23
N ASP A 908 19.73 -24.50 -32.11
CA ASP A 908 20.18 -23.14 -32.48
C ASP A 908 20.01 -22.26 -31.24
N CYS A 909 21.12 -21.71 -30.71
CA CYS A 909 21.11 -20.83 -29.55
C CYS A 909 21.75 -19.50 -29.95
N MET A 910 20.92 -18.65 -30.55
CA MET A 910 21.35 -17.44 -31.23
C MET A 910 22.06 -16.47 -30.27
N SER A 911 21.59 -16.39 -29.04
CA SER A 911 22.17 -15.53 -28.00
C SER A 911 23.63 -15.92 -27.67
N PHE A 912 23.97 -17.21 -27.76
CA PHE A 912 25.34 -17.69 -27.52
C PHE A 912 26.27 -17.33 -28.68
N ASP A 913 25.84 -17.60 -29.92
CA ASP A 913 26.62 -17.29 -31.13
C ASP A 913 26.89 -15.77 -31.26
N ILE A 914 25.94 -14.93 -30.83
CA ILE A 914 26.10 -13.47 -30.78
C ILE A 914 27.08 -13.07 -29.68
N ALA A 915 26.95 -13.60 -28.47
CA ALA A 915 27.84 -13.28 -27.35
C ALA A 915 29.30 -13.68 -27.63
N ASP A 916 29.54 -14.87 -28.19
CA ASP A 916 30.89 -15.37 -28.52
C ASP A 916 31.53 -14.56 -29.69
N SER A 917 30.70 -13.93 -30.52
CA SER A 917 31.13 -13.07 -31.62
C SER A 917 31.27 -11.59 -31.25
N ASN A 918 30.84 -11.16 -30.06
CA ASN A 918 30.77 -9.74 -29.70
C ASN A 918 32.14 -9.21 -29.20
N PRO A 919 32.69 -8.13 -29.76
CA PRO A 919 34.04 -7.65 -29.42
C PRO A 919 34.19 -7.00 -28.04
N LEU A 920 33.09 -6.75 -27.31
CA LEU A 920 33.12 -6.33 -25.90
C LEU A 920 33.29 -7.52 -24.96
N VAL A 921 32.78 -8.69 -25.36
CA VAL A 921 32.70 -9.88 -24.51
C VAL A 921 34.05 -10.60 -24.47
N THR A 922 34.52 -10.88 -23.25
CA THR A 922 35.82 -11.53 -23.00
C THR A 922 35.68 -13.02 -22.71
N THR A 923 34.54 -13.45 -22.15
CA THR A 923 34.27 -14.86 -21.84
C THR A 923 32.77 -15.13 -21.87
N VAL A 924 32.37 -16.17 -22.58
CA VAL A 924 30.98 -16.66 -22.60
C VAL A 924 30.91 -18.03 -21.94
N PHE A 925 29.96 -18.21 -21.02
CA PHE A 925 29.60 -19.51 -20.47
C PHE A 925 28.26 -19.97 -21.05
N LYS A 926 28.13 -21.25 -21.37
CA LYS A 926 26.93 -21.83 -21.98
C LYS A 926 26.23 -22.78 -21.02
N PHE A 927 25.14 -22.33 -20.41
CA PHE A 927 24.23 -23.16 -19.64
C PHE A 927 23.31 -23.93 -20.62
N GLN A 928 23.62 -25.20 -20.86
CA GLN A 928 22.82 -26.08 -21.72
C GLN A 928 21.66 -26.68 -20.89
N THR A 929 20.44 -26.75 -21.44
CA THR A 929 19.31 -27.42 -20.77
C THR A 929 19.61 -28.90 -20.54
N CYS A 930 19.31 -29.39 -19.34
CA CYS A 930 19.53 -30.81 -18.97
C CYS A 930 18.56 -31.76 -19.69
N ASP A 931 19.00 -33.00 -19.92
CA ASP A 931 18.16 -34.05 -20.51
C ASP A 931 16.93 -34.37 -19.64
N SER A 932 15.74 -34.14 -20.20
CA SER A 932 14.42 -34.55 -19.64
C SER A 932 14.05 -33.87 -18.31
N LEU A 933 13.40 -32.69 -18.38
CA LEU A 933 12.91 -31.95 -17.20
C LEU A 933 11.47 -32.34 -16.74
N GLU A 934 10.97 -33.50 -17.16
CA GLU A 934 9.56 -33.96 -17.00
C GLU A 934 9.03 -34.13 -15.56
N SER A 935 9.80 -33.77 -14.52
CA SER A 935 9.46 -34.04 -13.11
C SER A 935 10.41 -33.29 -12.17
N GLU A 936 9.91 -32.77 -11.05
CA GLU A 936 10.68 -31.95 -10.08
C GLU A 936 11.98 -32.60 -9.58
N GLU A 937 12.04 -33.92 -9.36
CA GLU A 937 13.30 -34.63 -9.04
C GLU A 937 14.37 -34.44 -10.12
N LYS A 938 14.01 -34.57 -11.41
CA LYS A 938 14.95 -34.35 -12.52
C LYS A 938 15.33 -32.87 -12.64
N MET A 939 14.38 -31.97 -12.40
CA MET A 939 14.64 -30.53 -12.34
C MET A 939 15.63 -30.20 -11.22
N PHE A 940 15.52 -30.83 -10.05
CA PHE A 940 16.42 -30.63 -8.92
C PHE A 940 17.84 -31.17 -9.18
N GLN A 941 17.95 -32.37 -9.79
CA GLN A 941 19.27 -32.86 -10.23
C GLN A 941 19.91 -31.93 -11.27
N CYS A 942 19.10 -31.24 -12.10
CA CYS A 942 19.57 -30.22 -13.04
C CYS A 942 19.96 -28.91 -12.32
N GLU A 943 19.13 -28.39 -11.41
CA GLU A 943 19.38 -27.19 -10.59
C GLU A 943 20.74 -27.27 -9.91
N LYS A 944 20.99 -28.38 -9.22
CA LYS A 944 22.29 -28.63 -8.58
C LYS A 944 23.43 -28.68 -9.59
N ALA A 945 23.28 -29.43 -10.69
CA ALA A 945 24.34 -29.56 -11.67
C ALA A 945 24.70 -28.21 -12.30
N LEU A 946 23.71 -27.32 -12.48
CA LEU A 946 23.90 -25.94 -12.91
C LEU A 946 24.59 -25.10 -11.82
N ALA A 947 24.14 -25.16 -10.58
CA ALA A 947 24.72 -24.41 -9.46
C ALA A 947 26.20 -24.80 -9.20
N GLU A 948 26.53 -26.09 -9.26
CA GLU A 948 27.92 -26.58 -9.17
C GLU A 948 28.76 -26.04 -10.34
N GLN A 949 28.28 -26.11 -11.60
CA GLN A 949 28.95 -25.52 -12.77
C GLN A 949 29.14 -24.00 -12.67
N TRP A 950 28.13 -23.28 -12.15
CA TRP A 950 28.12 -21.83 -12.03
C TRP A 950 29.15 -21.38 -11.00
N GLN A 951 29.20 -22.05 -9.85
CA GLN A 951 30.17 -21.77 -8.79
C GLN A 951 31.59 -22.18 -9.18
N ASP A 952 31.79 -23.32 -9.86
CA ASP A 952 33.10 -23.69 -10.43
C ASP A 952 33.59 -22.64 -11.45
N PHE A 953 32.71 -22.16 -12.35
CA PHE A 953 33.07 -21.11 -13.30
C PHE A 953 33.52 -19.80 -12.62
N VAL A 954 32.80 -19.34 -11.60
CA VAL A 954 33.17 -18.12 -10.85
C VAL A 954 34.48 -18.32 -10.10
N ASN A 955 34.71 -19.51 -9.52
CA ASN A 955 35.96 -19.85 -8.85
C ASN A 955 37.17 -19.93 -9.81
N GLU A 956 37.00 -20.46 -11.03
CA GLU A 956 38.07 -20.57 -12.02
C GLU A 956 38.37 -19.24 -12.74
N SER A 957 37.34 -18.46 -13.04
CA SER A 957 37.48 -17.13 -13.69
C SER A 957 37.87 -16.03 -12.72
N ASN A 958 37.56 -16.18 -11.43
CA ASN A 958 37.63 -15.14 -10.40
C ASN A 958 36.83 -13.87 -10.79
N LYS A 959 35.71 -14.03 -11.53
CA LYS A 959 34.78 -12.93 -11.84
C LYS A 959 33.31 -13.41 -11.89
N PRO A 960 32.37 -12.69 -11.24
CA PRO A 960 30.95 -12.80 -11.54
C PRO A 960 30.60 -12.48 -13.00
N PHE A 961 29.38 -12.83 -13.42
CA PHE A 961 28.82 -12.43 -14.70
C PHE A 961 28.34 -10.97 -14.69
N ASP A 962 28.58 -10.24 -15.78
CA ASP A 962 28.04 -8.90 -16.02
C ASP A 962 26.70 -8.96 -16.78
N MET A 963 26.46 -10.05 -17.51
CA MET A 963 25.19 -10.28 -18.19
C MET A 963 24.78 -11.76 -18.16
N LEU A 964 23.49 -12.01 -17.95
CA LEU A 964 22.83 -13.27 -18.28
C LEU A 964 21.91 -13.07 -19.48
N MET A 965 21.86 -14.06 -20.37
CA MET A 965 20.95 -14.09 -21.51
C MET A 965 20.19 -15.41 -21.54
N VAL A 966 18.87 -15.36 -21.53
CA VAL A 966 18.01 -16.50 -21.78
C VAL A 966 17.62 -16.49 -23.26
N ASP A 967 18.01 -17.54 -23.98
CA ASP A 967 17.70 -17.72 -25.39
C ASP A 967 16.29 -18.28 -25.59
N SER A 968 15.68 -18.01 -26.75
CA SER A 968 14.34 -18.54 -27.10
C SER A 968 14.30 -20.07 -27.21
N SER A 969 15.46 -20.75 -27.28
CA SER A 969 15.54 -22.21 -27.22
C SER A 969 15.43 -22.78 -25.79
N ALA A 970 15.56 -21.97 -24.73
CA ALA A 970 15.44 -22.42 -23.35
C ALA A 970 13.95 -22.66 -22.98
N PRO A 971 13.58 -23.87 -22.49
CA PRO A 971 12.20 -24.21 -22.17
C PRO A 971 11.76 -23.66 -20.80
N TYR A 972 10.44 -23.62 -20.59
CA TYR A 972 9.79 -23.16 -19.36
C TYR A 972 10.41 -23.74 -18.08
N GLU A 973 10.59 -25.06 -18.02
CA GLU A 973 11.13 -25.78 -16.87
C GLU A 973 12.59 -25.37 -16.56
N MET A 974 13.34 -24.91 -17.56
CA MET A 974 14.71 -24.43 -17.38
C MET A 974 14.74 -23.04 -16.74
N LEU A 975 13.78 -22.17 -17.07
CA LEU A 975 13.66 -20.86 -16.41
C LEU A 975 13.13 -21.01 -14.98
N GLN A 976 12.24 -21.97 -14.71
CA GLN A 976 11.83 -22.31 -13.34
C GLN A 976 13.05 -22.65 -12.46
N ILE A 977 13.96 -23.49 -12.98
CA ILE A 977 15.22 -23.85 -12.33
C ILE A 977 16.13 -22.62 -12.16
N PHE A 978 16.30 -21.80 -13.20
CA PHE A 978 17.12 -20.58 -13.11
C PHE A 978 16.58 -19.56 -12.08
N ASN A 979 15.25 -19.43 -11.96
CA ASN A 979 14.60 -18.61 -10.95
C ASN A 979 14.91 -19.12 -9.53
N SER A 980 14.86 -20.44 -9.31
CA SER A 980 15.18 -21.09 -8.02
C SER A 980 16.64 -20.81 -7.58
N ILE A 981 17.58 -20.83 -8.52
CA ILE A 981 19.00 -20.51 -8.25
C ILE A 981 19.19 -19.02 -7.93
N LEU A 982 18.52 -18.13 -8.68
CA LEU A 982 18.66 -16.67 -8.54
C LEU A 982 17.89 -16.09 -7.33
N ASP A 983 16.87 -16.78 -6.82
CA ASP A 983 16.17 -16.45 -5.56
C ASP A 983 17.08 -16.53 -4.31
N ALA A 984 18.27 -17.14 -4.43
CA ALA A 984 19.24 -17.21 -3.35
C ALA A 984 20.23 -16.04 -3.38
N ASP A 985 20.00 -15.03 -2.54
CA ASP A 985 20.84 -13.81 -2.45
C ASP A 985 22.35 -14.12 -2.35
N GLU A 986 22.77 -15.03 -1.47
CA GLU A 986 24.18 -15.48 -1.36
C GLU A 986 24.76 -16.02 -2.68
N VAL A 987 23.97 -16.79 -3.43
CA VAL A 987 24.38 -17.33 -4.71
C VAL A 987 24.43 -16.20 -5.72
N ARG A 988 23.37 -15.38 -5.79
CA ARG A 988 23.20 -14.28 -6.72
C ARG A 988 24.32 -13.23 -6.59
N GLU A 989 24.61 -12.74 -5.38
CA GLU A 989 25.74 -11.82 -5.13
C GLU A 989 27.11 -12.46 -5.46
N SER A 990 27.25 -13.78 -5.30
CA SER A 990 28.50 -14.46 -5.65
C SER A 990 28.68 -14.64 -7.17
N VAL A 991 27.60 -14.71 -7.94
CA VAL A 991 27.65 -15.05 -9.38
C VAL A 991 27.27 -13.92 -10.33
N LEU A 992 26.65 -12.83 -9.86
CA LEU A 992 26.38 -11.62 -10.64
C LEU A 992 27.09 -10.40 -10.06
N ASN A 993 27.55 -9.54 -10.96
CA ASN A 993 28.17 -8.26 -10.62
C ASN A 993 27.08 -7.27 -10.14
N THR A 994 27.43 -6.29 -9.29
CA THR A 994 26.46 -5.30 -8.76
C THR A 994 25.80 -4.49 -9.88
N VAL A 995 26.57 -4.16 -10.93
CA VAL A 995 26.04 -3.68 -12.21
C VAL A 995 25.90 -4.90 -13.13
N ASN A 996 24.67 -5.28 -13.46
CA ASN A 996 24.40 -6.43 -14.33
C ASN A 996 23.17 -6.24 -15.22
N VAL A 997 23.07 -7.05 -16.28
CA VAL A 997 21.88 -7.17 -17.12
C VAL A 997 21.40 -8.62 -17.16
N VAL A 998 20.12 -8.87 -16.86
CA VAL A 998 19.48 -10.17 -17.10
C VAL A 998 18.48 -10.02 -18.24
N LEU A 999 18.77 -10.64 -19.37
CA LEU A 999 18.00 -10.52 -20.62
C LEU A 999 17.27 -11.82 -20.93
N ALA A 1000 16.04 -11.74 -21.47
CA ALA A 1000 15.33 -12.88 -22.03
C ALA A 1000 14.80 -12.57 -23.44
N PHE A 1001 15.26 -13.36 -24.42
CA PHE A 1001 14.77 -13.30 -25.79
C PHE A 1001 13.56 -14.24 -25.97
N THR A 1002 12.45 -13.70 -26.46
CA THR A 1002 11.17 -14.41 -26.58
C THR A 1002 10.69 -14.35 -28.03
N ALA A 1003 10.52 -15.52 -28.65
CA ALA A 1003 10.19 -15.63 -30.06
C ALA A 1003 8.68 -15.54 -30.32
N GLU A 1004 7.85 -16.05 -29.39
CA GLU A 1004 6.39 -16.01 -29.49
C GLU A 1004 5.77 -15.38 -28.21
N PRO A 1005 5.98 -14.07 -27.94
CA PRO A 1005 5.66 -13.43 -26.64
C PRO A 1005 4.17 -13.45 -26.24
N LYS A 1006 3.26 -13.75 -27.18
CA LYS A 1006 1.83 -13.97 -26.88
C LYS A 1006 1.58 -15.29 -26.15
N GLU A 1007 2.39 -16.32 -26.43
CA GLU A 1007 2.29 -17.67 -25.86
C GLU A 1007 3.35 -17.88 -24.76
N GLU A 1008 4.59 -17.45 -24.99
CA GLU A 1008 5.78 -17.69 -24.15
C GLU A 1008 5.93 -16.73 -22.95
N LYS A 1009 4.82 -16.28 -22.35
CA LYS A 1009 4.80 -15.21 -21.32
C LYS A 1009 5.66 -15.47 -20.08
N PHE A 1010 6.03 -16.73 -19.82
CA PHE A 1010 6.88 -17.13 -18.71
C PHE A 1010 8.27 -16.46 -18.73
N ARG A 1011 8.80 -16.06 -19.90
CA ARG A 1011 10.06 -15.28 -19.98
C ARG A 1011 9.89 -13.86 -19.46
N LYS A 1012 8.78 -13.20 -19.78
CA LYS A 1012 8.38 -11.92 -19.18
C LYS A 1012 8.26 -12.06 -17.66
N PHE A 1013 7.54 -13.08 -17.18
CA PHE A 1013 7.31 -13.28 -15.75
C PHE A 1013 8.60 -13.63 -14.97
N PHE A 1014 9.56 -14.34 -15.56
CA PHE A 1014 10.90 -14.55 -14.98
C PHE A 1014 11.66 -13.22 -14.75
N LEU A 1015 11.60 -12.28 -15.69
CA LEU A 1015 12.21 -10.96 -15.53
C LEU A 1015 11.48 -10.12 -14.47
N ASP A 1016 10.15 -10.20 -14.42
CA ASP A 1016 9.35 -9.52 -13.40
C ASP A 1016 9.66 -10.07 -11.99
N ARG A 1017 9.80 -11.40 -11.83
CA ARG A 1017 10.29 -12.02 -10.59
C ARG A 1017 11.67 -11.52 -10.22
N TYR A 1018 12.63 -11.56 -11.15
CA TYR A 1018 14.00 -11.13 -10.89
C TYR A 1018 14.07 -9.67 -10.41
N ARG A 1019 13.31 -8.76 -11.04
CA ARG A 1019 13.21 -7.36 -10.55
C ARG A 1019 12.62 -7.30 -9.13
N ILE A 1020 11.48 -7.93 -8.88
CA ILE A 1020 10.80 -7.91 -7.57
C ILE A 1020 11.64 -8.57 -6.47
N GLN A 1021 12.46 -9.57 -6.79
CA GLN A 1021 13.41 -10.22 -5.87
C GLN A 1021 14.60 -9.32 -5.47
N HIS A 1022 14.91 -8.28 -6.24
CA HIS A 1022 15.90 -7.28 -5.84
C HIS A 1022 15.25 -6.11 -5.11
N GLY A 1023 14.05 -5.71 -5.52
CA GLY A 1023 13.29 -4.61 -4.94
C GLY A 1023 13.89 -3.25 -5.30
N ASP A 1024 15.08 -2.96 -4.78
CA ASP A 1024 15.62 -1.62 -4.61
C ASP A 1024 16.32 -1.07 -5.86
N ASP A 1025 16.28 0.25 -6.03
CA ASP A 1025 16.82 0.95 -7.19
C ASP A 1025 18.34 1.21 -7.08
N PRO A 1026 19.06 1.30 -8.22
CA PRO A 1026 18.55 1.27 -9.59
C PRO A 1026 18.41 -0.17 -10.15
N VAL A 1027 17.17 -0.65 -10.31
CA VAL A 1027 16.85 -1.98 -10.88
C VAL A 1027 15.59 -1.90 -11.75
N ALA A 1028 15.80 -1.75 -13.07
CA ALA A 1028 14.71 -1.51 -14.02
C ALA A 1028 14.48 -2.66 -15.00
N ARG A 1029 13.25 -3.20 -15.04
CA ARG A 1029 12.76 -4.12 -16.07
C ARG A 1029 12.34 -3.33 -17.30
N ALA A 1030 12.90 -3.67 -18.46
CA ALA A 1030 12.61 -3.06 -19.75
C ALA A 1030 12.03 -4.07 -20.76
N VAL A 1031 11.38 -3.57 -21.81
CA VAL A 1031 10.80 -4.38 -22.91
C VAL A 1031 11.05 -3.70 -24.26
N PHE A 1032 11.85 -4.33 -25.13
CA PHE A 1032 11.98 -3.94 -26.53
C PHE A 1032 11.18 -4.88 -27.42
N GLU A 1033 10.16 -4.36 -28.10
CA GLU A 1033 9.40 -5.07 -29.13
C GLU A 1033 9.98 -4.78 -30.52
N LEU A 1034 10.24 -5.86 -31.27
CA LEU A 1034 10.54 -5.78 -32.70
C LEU A 1034 9.30 -6.27 -33.47
N THR A 1035 8.83 -5.51 -34.45
CA THR A 1035 7.70 -5.88 -35.32
C THR A 1035 8.09 -5.82 -36.80
N HIS A 1036 7.79 -6.88 -37.56
CA HIS A 1036 7.91 -6.88 -39.03
C HIS A 1036 6.57 -7.23 -39.69
N ALA A 1037 6.33 -6.67 -40.89
CA ALA A 1037 5.10 -6.75 -41.67
C ALA A 1037 3.77 -6.32 -40.99
N GLY A 1038 3.74 -6.09 -39.67
CA GLY A 1038 2.59 -5.58 -38.91
C GLY A 1038 1.91 -6.58 -37.97
N GLU A 1039 2.28 -7.87 -38.03
CA GLU A 1039 1.70 -8.95 -37.20
C GLU A 1039 2.75 -9.85 -36.51
N ASP A 1040 3.94 -10.03 -37.08
CA ASP A 1040 5.03 -10.81 -36.48
C ASP A 1040 5.81 -9.96 -35.48
N VAL A 1041 5.97 -10.45 -34.25
CA VAL A 1041 6.53 -9.71 -33.11
C VAL A 1041 7.43 -10.62 -32.27
N VAL A 1042 8.65 -10.17 -31.98
CA VAL A 1042 9.52 -10.79 -30.95
C VAL A 1042 9.83 -9.78 -29.85
N GLU A 1043 10.02 -10.28 -28.63
CA GLU A 1043 10.31 -9.48 -27.44
C GLU A 1043 11.75 -9.72 -26.98
N ILE A 1044 12.49 -8.64 -26.73
CA ILE A 1044 13.71 -8.65 -25.93
C ILE A 1044 13.38 -7.94 -24.62
N GLY A 1045 12.99 -8.73 -23.62
CA GLY A 1045 12.85 -8.25 -22.25
C GLY A 1045 14.22 -8.26 -21.56
N LEU A 1046 14.46 -7.33 -20.64
CA LEU A 1046 15.60 -7.42 -19.73
C LEU A 1046 15.32 -6.75 -18.38
N VAL A 1047 16.17 -7.01 -17.39
CA VAL A 1047 16.33 -6.20 -16.18
C VAL A 1047 17.76 -5.64 -16.17
N TYR A 1048 17.91 -4.36 -15.86
CA TYR A 1048 19.19 -3.66 -15.75
C TYR A 1048 19.38 -3.17 -14.31
N CYS A 1049 20.45 -3.63 -13.66
CA CYS A 1049 20.74 -3.34 -12.26
C CYS A 1049 22.00 -2.47 -12.12
N GLY A 1050 22.03 -1.62 -11.10
CA GLY A 1050 23.24 -0.94 -10.63
C GLY A 1050 23.63 0.36 -11.35
N ASN A 1051 22.79 0.89 -12.26
CA ASN A 1051 23.02 2.17 -12.94
C ASN A 1051 21.78 3.09 -12.88
N THR A 1052 21.89 4.23 -12.20
CA THR A 1052 20.81 5.23 -12.08
C THR A 1052 20.43 5.89 -13.41
N LEU A 1053 21.29 5.85 -14.42
CA LEU A 1053 20.99 6.34 -15.78
C LEU A 1053 20.35 5.25 -16.65
N TYR A 1054 19.54 4.36 -16.07
CA TYR A 1054 18.93 3.24 -16.78
C TYR A 1054 18.03 3.71 -17.93
N VAL A 1055 17.15 4.71 -17.72
CA VAL A 1055 16.27 5.26 -18.76
C VAL A 1055 17.05 5.75 -19.99
N TYR A 1056 18.09 6.57 -19.75
CA TYR A 1056 18.98 7.07 -20.80
C TYR A 1056 19.65 5.92 -21.56
N SER A 1057 20.14 4.93 -20.83
CA SER A 1057 20.85 3.78 -21.40
C SER A 1057 19.92 2.91 -22.26
N LEU A 1058 18.65 2.76 -21.87
CA LEU A 1058 17.63 2.00 -22.58
C LEU A 1058 17.15 2.72 -23.86
N GLU A 1059 16.89 4.03 -23.81
CA GLU A 1059 16.57 4.82 -25.02
C GLU A 1059 17.76 4.83 -25.99
N ALA A 1060 18.99 4.96 -25.48
CA ALA A 1060 20.19 4.87 -26.30
C ALA A 1060 20.33 3.50 -27.00
N VAL A 1061 19.97 2.39 -26.34
CA VAL A 1061 19.91 1.07 -27.01
C VAL A 1061 18.85 1.08 -28.11
N GLU A 1062 17.63 1.55 -27.83
CA GLU A 1062 16.54 1.61 -28.81
C GLU A 1062 16.93 2.43 -30.05
N HIS A 1063 17.50 3.61 -29.83
CA HIS A 1063 18.01 4.52 -30.86
C HIS A 1063 19.06 3.83 -31.73
N ASN A 1064 20.05 3.18 -31.11
CA ASN A 1064 21.10 2.46 -31.85
C ASN A 1064 20.52 1.35 -32.72
N ILE A 1065 19.49 0.62 -32.27
CA ILE A 1065 18.83 -0.40 -33.08
C ILE A 1065 18.04 0.25 -34.23
N LYS A 1066 17.26 1.32 -33.97
CA LYS A 1066 16.51 2.09 -34.98
C LYS A 1066 17.40 2.65 -36.09
N GLU A 1067 18.61 3.12 -35.80
CA GLU A 1067 19.57 3.56 -36.83
C GLU A 1067 20.04 2.43 -37.75
N ARG A 1068 20.02 1.17 -37.28
CA ARG A 1068 20.60 0.00 -37.97
C ARG A 1068 19.55 -0.84 -38.70
N LEU A 1069 18.27 -0.71 -38.33
CA LEU A 1069 17.14 -1.45 -38.90
C LEU A 1069 16.10 -0.47 -39.47
N THR A 1070 15.96 -0.45 -40.80
CA THR A 1070 15.01 0.44 -41.51
C THR A 1070 13.73 -0.27 -41.97
N ASP A 1071 13.71 -1.60 -41.89
CA ASP A 1071 12.67 -2.51 -42.39
C ASP A 1071 11.95 -3.28 -41.27
N VAL A 1072 12.35 -3.08 -40.01
CA VAL A 1072 11.72 -3.62 -38.80
C VAL A 1072 11.40 -2.45 -37.87
N LYS A 1073 10.17 -2.41 -37.34
CA LYS A 1073 9.79 -1.43 -36.31
C LYS A 1073 10.39 -1.88 -34.98
N VAL A 1074 10.97 -0.95 -34.22
CA VAL A 1074 11.54 -1.20 -32.89
C VAL A 1074 10.94 -0.21 -31.92
N GLU A 1075 10.40 -0.69 -30.81
CA GLU A 1075 9.80 0.13 -29.75
C GLU A 1075 10.19 -0.37 -28.36
N LEU A 1076 10.63 0.53 -27.48
CA LEU A 1076 10.70 0.32 -26.04
C LEU A 1076 9.29 0.56 -25.47
N THR A 1077 8.60 -0.51 -25.07
CA THR A 1077 7.17 -0.46 -24.72
C THR A 1077 6.89 -0.43 -23.21
N THR A 1078 7.88 -0.77 -22.38
CA THR A 1078 7.76 -0.73 -20.92
C THR A 1078 9.12 -0.50 -20.27
N ILE A 1079 9.15 0.33 -19.23
CA ILE A 1079 10.17 0.42 -18.19
C ILE A 1079 9.43 0.39 -16.85
N ASN A 1080 9.73 -0.59 -15.99
CA ASN A 1080 9.29 -0.66 -14.59
C ASN A 1080 10.54 -0.68 -13.69
N ALA A 1081 10.74 0.33 -12.84
CA ALA A 1081 11.91 0.51 -11.97
C ALA A 1081 11.72 -0.10 -10.56
N GLY A 1082 12.61 0.20 -9.61
CA GLY A 1082 12.65 -0.40 -8.27
C GLY A 1082 11.93 0.38 -7.17
N LEU A 1083 12.27 0.07 -5.91
CA LEU A 1083 11.99 0.91 -4.74
C LEU A 1083 13.17 1.84 -4.52
N PHE A 1084 12.93 3.14 -4.32
CA PHE A 1084 14.04 4.06 -4.04
C PHE A 1084 14.74 3.69 -2.72
N PRO A 1085 16.07 3.63 -2.70
CA PRO A 1085 16.81 3.34 -1.48
C PRO A 1085 16.60 4.46 -0.45
N TYR A 1086 16.46 4.09 0.82
CA TYR A 1086 16.29 5.02 1.93
C TYR A 1086 17.52 5.93 2.09
N ASP A 1087 17.29 7.24 2.09
CA ASP A 1087 18.29 8.27 2.38
C ASP A 1087 18.23 8.70 3.85
N PHE A 1088 19.32 8.46 4.57
CA PHE A 1088 19.49 8.86 5.97
C PHE A 1088 19.94 10.33 6.12
N ASP A 1089 20.48 10.94 5.06
CA ASP A 1089 21.11 12.28 5.07
C ASP A 1089 20.31 13.27 4.18
N PHE A 1090 18.99 13.11 4.07
CA PHE A 1090 18.09 13.93 3.24
C PHE A 1090 18.11 15.41 3.65
N GLU A 1091 18.83 16.25 2.88
CA GLU A 1091 18.91 17.72 3.05
C GLU A 1091 18.10 18.47 1.95
N PRO A 1092 16.78 18.68 2.13
CA PRO A 1092 15.92 19.29 1.12
C PRO A 1092 16.03 20.82 1.05
N VAL A 1093 15.76 21.37 -0.14
CA VAL A 1093 15.66 22.82 -0.35
C VAL A 1093 14.32 23.33 0.19
N ASN A 1094 14.36 24.06 1.30
CA ASN A 1094 13.19 24.76 1.84
C ASN A 1094 13.05 26.17 1.24
N PHE A 1095 11.81 26.61 1.05
CA PHE A 1095 11.46 27.97 0.62
C PHE A 1095 10.75 28.72 1.74
N GLU A 1096 10.64 30.05 1.64
CA GLU A 1096 9.83 30.85 2.55
C GLU A 1096 8.70 31.56 1.79
N GLN A 1097 7.58 31.87 2.45
CA GLN A 1097 6.46 32.58 1.82
C GLN A 1097 6.92 33.89 1.14
N LYS A 1098 7.97 34.54 1.65
CA LYS A 1098 8.57 35.78 1.10
C LYS A 1098 9.23 35.64 -0.28
N ASP A 1099 9.55 34.42 -0.72
CA ASP A 1099 10.20 34.17 -2.02
C ASP A 1099 9.21 34.31 -3.20
N TYR A 1100 7.92 34.37 -2.90
CA TYR A 1100 6.83 34.65 -3.82
C TYR A 1100 6.49 36.15 -3.88
N ASP A 1101 6.06 36.64 -5.06
CA ASP A 1101 5.49 38.00 -5.17
C ASP A 1101 4.08 38.04 -4.58
N ASN A 1102 4.01 38.17 -3.26
CA ASN A 1102 2.79 38.35 -2.51
C ASN A 1102 2.19 39.77 -2.65
N ALA A 1103 2.89 40.73 -3.29
CA ALA A 1103 2.47 42.13 -3.26
C ALA A 1103 1.11 42.38 -3.96
N PRO A 1104 0.75 41.71 -5.08
CA PRO A 1104 -0.60 41.77 -5.64
C PRO A 1104 -1.67 41.18 -4.71
N GLY A 1105 -1.37 40.04 -4.07
CA GLY A 1105 -2.24 39.34 -3.13
C GLY A 1105 -2.54 40.15 -1.88
N LEU A 1106 -1.49 40.51 -1.12
CA LEU A 1106 -1.56 41.39 0.06
C LEU A 1106 -2.29 42.70 -0.23
N LYS A 1107 -2.07 43.28 -1.42
CA LYS A 1107 -2.79 44.50 -1.84
C LYS A 1107 -4.28 44.23 -2.01
N GLN A 1108 -4.69 43.22 -2.77
CA GLN A 1108 -6.12 42.89 -2.92
C GLN A 1108 -6.74 42.56 -1.55
N TYR A 1109 -6.03 41.78 -0.73
CA TYR A 1109 -6.48 41.37 0.59
C TYR A 1109 -6.80 42.58 1.48
N ALA A 1110 -5.89 43.58 1.52
CA ALA A 1110 -6.10 44.84 2.23
C ALA A 1110 -7.12 45.81 1.58
N GLU A 1111 -7.48 45.59 0.31
CA GLU A 1111 -8.53 46.34 -0.40
C GLU A 1111 -9.94 45.73 -0.23
N GLN A 1112 -10.07 44.52 0.36
CA GLN A 1112 -11.36 43.85 0.55
C GLN A 1112 -12.29 44.59 1.52
N HIS A 1113 -13.54 44.78 1.12
CA HIS A 1113 -14.62 45.35 1.93
C HIS A 1113 -15.86 44.45 1.84
N PRO A 1114 -16.06 43.50 2.77
CA PRO A 1114 -17.24 42.65 2.84
C PRO A 1114 -18.49 43.45 3.26
N LEU A 1115 -19.62 43.20 2.60
CA LEU A 1115 -20.88 43.95 2.71
C LEU A 1115 -22.11 43.04 2.94
N GLY A 1116 -21.92 41.76 3.22
CA GLY A 1116 -23.00 40.81 3.48
C GLY A 1116 -22.71 39.37 3.07
N ARG A 1117 -23.37 38.43 3.75
CA ARG A 1117 -23.17 36.98 3.60
C ARG A 1117 -24.26 36.37 2.72
N GLN A 1118 -23.84 35.62 1.71
CA GLN A 1118 -24.68 34.74 0.90
C GLN A 1118 -24.40 33.28 1.28
N ASN A 1119 -25.42 32.44 1.19
CA ASN A 1119 -25.35 31.03 1.53
C ASN A 1119 -26.29 30.31 0.56
N VAL A 1120 -25.83 29.24 -0.09
CA VAL A 1120 -26.59 28.42 -1.03
C VAL A 1120 -26.77 27.05 -0.41
N PHE A 1121 -28.00 26.69 -0.04
CA PHE A 1121 -28.31 25.35 0.48
C PHE A 1121 -29.02 24.55 -0.61
N GLN A 1122 -28.42 23.43 -1.04
CA GLN A 1122 -29.02 22.51 -2.00
C GLN A 1122 -29.67 21.37 -1.20
N LEU A 1123 -31.00 21.24 -1.27
CA LEU A 1123 -31.75 20.28 -0.46
C LEU A 1123 -32.42 19.21 -1.33
N GLU A 1124 -32.39 17.98 -0.82
CA GLU A 1124 -33.04 16.82 -1.46
C GLU A 1124 -34.04 16.15 -0.53
N ALA A 1125 -35.02 15.47 -1.12
CA ALA A 1125 -35.92 14.56 -0.42
C ALA A 1125 -35.12 13.48 0.34
N ASN A 1126 -35.46 13.26 1.61
CA ASN A 1126 -34.75 12.26 2.41
C ASN A 1126 -35.07 10.81 2.02
N ARG A 1127 -36.16 10.58 1.27
CA ARG A 1127 -36.64 9.28 0.78
C ARG A 1127 -37.45 9.48 -0.53
N PRO A 1128 -37.49 8.51 -1.45
CA PRO A 1128 -38.18 8.66 -2.75
C PRO A 1128 -39.71 8.83 -2.69
N ASP A 1129 -40.36 8.55 -1.56
CA ASP A 1129 -41.81 8.68 -1.36
C ASP A 1129 -42.26 10.08 -0.89
N VAL A 1130 -41.34 11.04 -0.74
CA VAL A 1130 -41.63 12.40 -0.26
C VAL A 1130 -42.22 13.27 -1.39
N GLU A 1131 -43.54 13.47 -1.35
CA GLU A 1131 -44.25 14.39 -2.25
C GLU A 1131 -44.15 15.85 -1.76
N LEU A 1132 -43.17 16.62 -2.26
CA LEU A 1132 -43.05 18.05 -1.96
C LEU A 1132 -44.19 18.86 -2.60
N LYS A 1133 -44.62 19.93 -1.91
CA LYS A 1133 -45.72 20.80 -2.35
C LYS A 1133 -45.38 22.26 -2.13
N PHE A 1134 -45.55 23.07 -3.17
CA PHE A 1134 -45.15 24.48 -3.20
C PHE A 1134 -45.70 25.33 -2.02
N ASP A 1135 -46.96 25.13 -1.61
CA ASP A 1135 -47.52 25.83 -0.43
C ASP A 1135 -47.01 25.29 0.91
N GLY A 1136 -46.51 24.04 0.94
CA GLY A 1136 -45.74 23.49 2.05
C GLY A 1136 -44.37 24.14 2.15
N LEU A 1137 -43.62 24.19 1.04
CA LEU A 1137 -42.33 24.89 0.95
C LEU A 1137 -42.44 26.37 1.34
N PHE A 1138 -43.52 27.05 0.94
CA PHE A 1138 -43.83 28.41 1.40
C PHE A 1138 -44.01 28.52 2.92
N LYS A 1139 -44.73 27.57 3.55
CA LYS A 1139 -44.91 27.50 5.01
C LYS A 1139 -43.58 27.22 5.72
N MET A 1140 -42.76 26.34 5.17
CA MET A 1140 -41.42 26.02 5.66
C MET A 1140 -40.49 27.25 5.61
N LEU A 1141 -40.40 27.91 4.45
CA LEU A 1141 -39.62 29.14 4.27
C LEU A 1141 -40.04 30.23 5.26
N LYS A 1142 -41.34 30.45 5.44
CA LYS A 1142 -41.84 31.43 6.43
C LYS A 1142 -41.41 31.07 7.86
N THR A 1143 -41.38 29.77 8.19
CA THR A 1143 -40.97 29.28 9.52
C THR A 1143 -39.46 29.42 9.72
N ALA A 1144 -38.65 29.16 8.67
CA ALA A 1144 -37.20 29.35 8.66
C ALA A 1144 -36.81 30.82 8.91
N ILE A 1145 -37.44 31.76 8.21
CA ILE A 1145 -37.24 33.22 8.39
C ILE A 1145 -37.56 33.65 9.83
N GLN A 1146 -38.65 33.15 10.42
CA GLN A 1146 -39.01 33.43 11.81
C GLN A 1146 -38.02 32.80 12.80
N THR A 1147 -37.49 31.61 12.51
CA THR A 1147 -36.50 30.90 13.35
C THR A 1147 -35.13 31.60 13.32
N ALA A 1148 -34.76 32.18 12.18
CA ALA A 1148 -33.58 33.04 12.01
C ALA A 1148 -33.68 34.39 12.76
N GLY A 1149 -34.82 34.71 13.37
CA GLY A 1149 -35.03 35.93 14.14
C GLY A 1149 -35.57 37.12 13.32
N PHE A 1150 -35.92 36.93 12.05
CA PHE A 1150 -36.46 37.98 11.20
C PHE A 1150 -38.00 38.04 11.28
N ASP A 1151 -38.55 39.26 11.26
CA ASP A 1151 -39.99 39.45 11.18
C ASP A 1151 -40.51 39.14 9.76
N ALA A 1152 -41.03 37.93 9.59
CA ALA A 1152 -41.70 37.48 8.37
C ALA A 1152 -43.01 38.23 8.04
N SER A 1153 -43.42 39.22 8.83
CA SER A 1153 -44.49 40.18 8.50
C SER A 1153 -43.96 41.56 8.06
N ALA A 1154 -42.69 41.88 8.34
CA ALA A 1154 -42.02 43.09 7.84
C ALA A 1154 -41.44 42.91 6.42
N GLY A 1155 -41.08 41.68 6.05
CA GLY A 1155 -40.66 41.33 4.68
C GLY A 1155 -41.83 40.98 3.75
N LYS A 1156 -41.56 41.00 2.44
CA LYS A 1156 -42.54 40.63 1.39
C LYS A 1156 -42.19 39.27 0.79
N PHE A 1157 -43.23 38.51 0.44
CA PHE A 1157 -43.12 37.26 -0.32
C PHE A 1157 -43.77 37.42 -1.69
N GLU A 1158 -43.08 37.00 -2.74
CA GLU A 1158 -43.60 36.84 -4.10
C GLU A 1158 -43.57 35.35 -4.47
N LYS A 1159 -44.61 34.86 -5.15
CA LYS A 1159 -44.73 33.46 -5.60
C LYS A 1159 -44.84 33.41 -7.12
N THR A 1160 -44.01 32.61 -7.78
CA THR A 1160 -44.14 32.32 -9.21
C THR A 1160 -44.24 30.80 -9.41
N GLN A 1161 -45.43 30.32 -9.73
CA GLN A 1161 -45.72 28.89 -9.98
C GLN A 1161 -45.71 28.59 -11.48
N LYS A 1162 -45.50 27.33 -11.86
CA LYS A 1162 -45.49 26.84 -13.25
C LYS A 1162 -44.32 27.41 -14.07
N VAL A 1163 -43.18 27.54 -13.40
CA VAL A 1163 -41.88 27.65 -14.05
C VAL A 1163 -41.45 26.21 -14.29
N GLY A 1164 -41.59 25.71 -15.52
CA GLY A 1164 -41.57 24.27 -15.76
C GLY A 1164 -42.65 23.53 -14.96
N ASP A 1165 -42.29 22.37 -14.40
CA ASP A 1165 -43.09 21.57 -13.47
C ASP A 1165 -43.21 22.25 -12.08
N GLY A 1166 -42.22 23.07 -11.70
CA GLY A 1166 -42.03 23.62 -10.35
C GLY A 1166 -42.34 25.12 -10.18
N GLY A 1167 -41.47 25.83 -9.45
CA GLY A 1167 -41.66 27.25 -9.19
C GLY A 1167 -40.63 27.93 -8.28
N LEU A 1168 -40.81 29.24 -8.12
CA LEU A 1168 -39.92 30.16 -7.40
C LEU A 1168 -40.66 30.87 -6.25
N ILE A 1169 -40.01 31.06 -5.10
CA ILE A 1169 -40.48 31.95 -4.03
C ILE A 1169 -39.37 32.95 -3.68
N VAL A 1170 -39.66 34.25 -3.83
CA VAL A 1170 -38.75 35.32 -3.41
C VAL A 1170 -39.25 35.93 -2.10
N TYR A 1171 -38.41 35.93 -1.07
CA TYR A 1171 -38.59 36.73 0.14
C TYR A 1171 -37.60 37.90 0.14
N SER A 1172 -38.05 39.08 0.54
CA SER A 1172 -37.18 40.25 0.66
C SER A 1172 -37.59 41.18 1.81
N SER A 1173 -36.58 41.65 2.54
CA SER A 1173 -36.68 42.58 3.67
C SER A 1173 -35.44 43.50 3.70
N GLN A 1174 -35.45 44.53 4.56
CA GLN A 1174 -34.33 45.45 4.69
C GLN A 1174 -33.02 44.82 5.20
N VAL A 1175 -33.07 43.61 5.77
CA VAL A 1175 -31.92 42.95 6.41
C VAL A 1175 -31.56 41.59 5.81
N ALA A 1176 -32.53 40.92 5.17
CA ALA A 1176 -32.36 39.60 4.59
C ALA A 1176 -33.25 39.35 3.36
N ASN A 1177 -32.72 38.57 2.41
CA ASN A 1177 -33.39 38.12 1.19
C ASN A 1177 -33.28 36.59 1.07
N VAL A 1178 -34.28 35.93 0.47
CA VAL A 1178 -34.20 34.51 0.08
C VAL A 1178 -34.76 34.35 -1.33
N VAL A 1179 -34.09 33.57 -2.17
CA VAL A 1179 -34.69 32.98 -3.37
C VAL A 1179 -34.73 31.46 -3.21
N LEU A 1180 -35.94 30.91 -3.16
CA LEU A 1180 -36.21 29.47 -3.12
C LEU A 1180 -36.57 29.01 -4.53
N VAL A 1181 -35.83 28.04 -5.06
CA VAL A 1181 -36.17 27.30 -6.29
C VAL A 1181 -36.69 25.93 -5.87
N TRP A 1182 -37.74 25.43 -6.53
CA TRP A 1182 -38.17 24.03 -6.43
C TRP A 1182 -38.39 23.47 -7.83
N ASP A 1183 -37.73 22.35 -8.12
CA ASP A 1183 -37.66 21.71 -9.44
C ASP A 1183 -39.00 21.15 -9.94
N GLY A 1184 -39.98 20.98 -9.05
CA GLY A 1184 -41.27 20.34 -9.29
C GLY A 1184 -41.38 18.91 -8.74
N ARG A 1185 -40.29 18.38 -8.14
CA ARG A 1185 -40.16 17.00 -7.63
C ARG A 1185 -39.49 17.03 -6.25
N THR A 1186 -38.23 16.63 -6.13
CA THR A 1186 -37.54 16.41 -4.83
C THR A 1186 -36.54 17.51 -4.45
N HIS A 1187 -36.07 18.30 -5.40
CA HIS A 1187 -34.94 19.21 -5.21
C HIS A 1187 -35.38 20.64 -4.87
N VAL A 1188 -34.73 21.25 -3.87
CA VAL A 1188 -35.00 22.63 -3.43
C VAL A 1188 -33.69 23.37 -3.17
N ASP A 1189 -33.40 24.41 -3.96
CA ASP A 1189 -32.34 25.37 -3.64
C ASP A 1189 -32.86 26.48 -2.72
N LEU A 1190 -32.06 26.87 -1.73
CA LEU A 1190 -32.26 28.08 -0.94
C LEU A 1190 -31.02 28.99 -1.06
N ASN A 1191 -31.14 30.02 -1.90
CA ASN A 1191 -30.17 31.12 -1.97
C ASN A 1191 -30.57 32.17 -0.92
N PHE A 1192 -29.88 32.16 0.23
CA PHE A 1192 -30.16 33.00 1.40
C PHE A 1192 -29.08 34.06 1.60
N PHE A 1193 -29.51 35.31 1.80
CA PHE A 1193 -28.62 36.47 1.89
C PHE A 1193 -28.94 37.39 3.07
N THR A 1194 -27.92 37.91 3.77
CA THR A 1194 -28.03 38.92 4.84
C THR A 1194 -27.12 40.13 4.63
N PHE A 1195 -27.65 41.34 4.81
CA PHE A 1195 -26.91 42.62 4.67
C PHE A 1195 -26.03 42.98 5.89
N GLU A 1196 -26.22 42.32 7.03
CA GLU A 1196 -25.33 42.43 8.18
C GLU A 1196 -24.53 41.11 8.26
N GLU A 1197 -23.20 41.19 8.34
CA GLU A 1197 -22.35 40.03 8.70
C GLU A 1197 -22.29 39.88 10.23
N GLY A 1198 -22.18 40.99 10.96
CA GLY A 1198 -22.02 40.99 12.41
C GLY A 1198 -23.33 40.92 13.22
N ARG A 1199 -23.76 39.72 13.61
CA ARG A 1199 -24.68 39.52 14.77
C ARG A 1199 -24.30 38.33 15.66
N GLY A 1200 -23.24 38.50 16.45
CA GLY A 1200 -23.06 37.83 17.74
C GLY A 1200 -23.06 36.31 17.68
N GLU A 1201 -22.03 35.72 17.08
CA GLU A 1201 -21.77 34.28 17.13
C GLU A 1201 -21.15 33.87 18.47
N LYS A 1202 -21.96 33.90 19.54
CA LYS A 1202 -21.79 33.09 20.76
C LYS A 1202 -23.18 32.86 21.39
N VAL A 1203 -23.35 31.78 22.17
CA VAL A 1203 -24.59 31.36 22.89
C VAL A 1203 -25.69 30.59 22.10
N ASN A 1204 -25.94 30.82 20.80
CA ASN A 1204 -27.07 30.13 20.10
C ASN A 1204 -26.92 29.85 18.59
N GLY A 1205 -25.69 29.77 18.06
CA GLY A 1205 -25.41 29.48 16.63
C GLY A 1205 -25.61 30.68 15.67
N SER A 1206 -25.17 30.56 14.42
CA SER A 1206 -25.21 31.65 13.43
C SER A 1206 -26.62 31.94 12.88
N VAL A 1207 -26.78 33.01 12.10
CA VAL A 1207 -28.05 33.33 11.42
C VAL A 1207 -28.38 32.34 10.29
N PRO A 1208 -27.43 31.95 9.40
CA PRO A 1208 -27.62 30.84 8.47
C PRO A 1208 -28.02 29.52 9.14
N GLU A 1209 -27.36 29.15 10.25
CA GLU A 1209 -27.71 27.92 10.98
C GLU A 1209 -29.15 27.92 11.49
N LYS A 1210 -29.58 29.03 12.11
CA LYS A 1210 -30.97 29.19 12.58
C LYS A 1210 -31.98 29.14 11.44
N PHE A 1211 -31.63 29.70 10.27
CA PHE A 1211 -32.46 29.64 9.06
C PHE A 1211 -32.63 28.20 8.58
N ILE A 1212 -31.53 27.50 8.26
CA ILE A 1212 -31.60 26.16 7.66
C ILE A 1212 -32.13 25.11 8.66
N THR A 1213 -31.73 25.19 9.93
CA THR A 1213 -32.30 24.38 11.01
C THR A 1213 -33.81 24.63 11.15
N GLY A 1214 -34.26 25.87 11.01
CA GLY A 1214 -35.69 26.22 11.00
C GLY A 1214 -36.43 25.62 9.81
N PHE A 1215 -35.81 25.60 8.62
CA PHE A 1215 -36.39 25.02 7.41
C PHE A 1215 -36.52 23.49 7.50
N LEU A 1216 -35.45 22.79 7.90
CA LEU A 1216 -35.41 21.34 8.08
C LEU A 1216 -36.37 20.86 9.18
N ARG A 1217 -36.47 21.59 10.30
CA ARG A 1217 -37.46 21.31 11.35
C ARG A 1217 -38.89 21.51 10.84
N ALA A 1218 -39.14 22.55 10.05
CA ALA A 1218 -40.45 22.80 9.44
C ALA A 1218 -40.81 21.80 8.32
N SER A 1219 -39.83 21.10 7.76
CA SER A 1219 -40.00 19.99 6.82
C SER A 1219 -40.34 18.66 7.53
N GLU A 1220 -40.30 18.59 8.87
CA GLU A 1220 -40.50 17.35 9.63
C GLU A 1220 -39.49 16.25 9.24
N LYS A 1221 -38.25 16.65 8.93
CA LYS A 1221 -37.14 15.81 8.40
C LYS A 1221 -37.35 15.22 7.00
N SER A 1222 -38.36 15.65 6.24
CA SER A 1222 -38.59 15.20 4.85
C SER A 1222 -37.50 15.62 3.85
N LEU A 1223 -36.64 16.59 4.21
CA LEU A 1223 -35.50 17.06 3.41
C LEU A 1223 -34.19 16.83 4.17
N LYS A 1224 -33.09 16.66 3.43
CA LYS A 1224 -31.71 16.79 3.89
C LYS A 1224 -30.99 17.90 3.11
N ILE A 1225 -29.94 18.50 3.69
CA ILE A 1225 -28.94 19.23 2.91
C ILE A 1225 -28.14 18.19 2.11
N ASN A 1226 -27.75 18.52 0.88
CA ASN A 1226 -26.96 17.66 0.00
C ASN A 1226 -25.64 18.31 -0.42
N LEU A 1227 -25.63 19.64 -0.61
CA LEU A 1227 -24.44 20.50 -0.74
C LEU A 1227 -24.74 21.85 -0.06
N ARG A 1228 -23.70 22.58 0.34
CA ARG A 1228 -23.85 23.92 0.91
C ARG A 1228 -22.60 24.79 0.71
N ASP A 1229 -22.84 25.98 0.20
CA ASP A 1229 -21.80 26.96 -0.13
C ASP A 1229 -22.06 28.25 0.68
N ASP A 1230 -21.06 28.78 1.37
CA ASP A 1230 -21.15 30.00 2.20
C ASP A 1230 -20.11 31.03 1.73
N GLN A 1231 -20.55 32.19 1.25
CA GLN A 1231 -19.67 33.18 0.60
C GLN A 1231 -19.95 34.66 0.98
N PRO A 1232 -18.95 35.55 0.93
CA PRO A 1232 -19.13 36.99 1.10
C PRO A 1232 -19.63 37.67 -0.19
N ARG A 1233 -20.09 38.92 -0.05
CA ARG A 1233 -20.43 39.84 -1.14
C ARG A 1233 -19.95 41.24 -0.76
N GLY A 1234 -19.36 41.99 -1.70
CA GLY A 1234 -18.67 43.23 -1.35
C GLY A 1234 -17.78 43.77 -2.45
N THR A 1235 -16.90 44.71 -2.09
CA THR A 1235 -15.97 45.40 -3.00
C THR A 1235 -14.51 45.08 -2.68
N GLY A 1236 -13.59 45.44 -3.59
CA GLY A 1236 -12.18 45.09 -3.51
C GLY A 1236 -11.88 43.68 -4.04
N ARG A 1237 -12.74 43.13 -4.91
CA ARG A 1237 -12.75 41.73 -5.36
C ARG A 1237 -12.80 40.77 -4.17
N VAL A 1238 -13.85 40.92 -3.36
CA VAL A 1238 -13.98 40.20 -2.09
C VAL A 1238 -14.07 38.67 -2.27
N ILE A 1239 -13.37 37.98 -1.38
CA ILE A 1239 -13.26 36.52 -1.24
C ILE A 1239 -13.43 36.13 0.25
N ASN A 1240 -13.04 37.01 1.17
CA ASN A 1240 -13.04 36.82 2.62
C ASN A 1240 -14.24 37.47 3.32
N PHE A 1241 -14.66 36.93 4.47
CA PHE A 1241 -15.62 37.59 5.36
C PHE A 1241 -14.93 38.60 6.28
N SER A 1242 -15.68 39.51 6.88
CA SER A 1242 -15.14 40.48 7.85
C SER A 1242 -14.39 39.83 9.02
N SER A 1243 -14.77 38.59 9.38
CA SER A 1243 -14.10 37.79 10.42
C SER A 1243 -12.76 37.20 10.01
N ASP A 1244 -12.52 36.99 8.70
CA ASP A 1244 -11.23 36.49 8.21
C ASP A 1244 -10.20 37.62 8.08
N LEU A 1245 -10.67 38.88 7.91
CA LEU A 1245 -9.87 40.10 7.74
C LEU A 1245 -9.53 40.81 9.07
N ALA A 1246 -10.11 40.38 10.19
CA ALA A 1246 -9.95 41.03 11.48
C ALA A 1246 -8.65 40.59 12.17
N PRO A 1247 -7.88 41.51 12.81
CA PRO A 1247 -6.72 41.14 13.61
C PRO A 1247 -7.15 40.37 14.88
N GLU A 1248 -6.35 39.39 15.28
CA GLU A 1248 -6.75 38.35 16.23
C GLU A 1248 -7.06 38.87 17.64
N GLU A 1249 -6.44 39.99 18.07
CA GLU A 1249 -6.77 40.66 19.33
C GLU A 1249 -8.24 41.14 19.40
N GLU A 1250 -8.87 41.49 18.26
CA GLU A 1250 -10.29 41.87 18.23
C GLU A 1250 -11.21 40.62 18.19
N ALA A 1251 -10.81 39.55 17.51
CA ALA A 1251 -11.58 38.31 17.45
C ALA A 1251 -11.80 37.67 18.84
N ALA A 1252 -10.79 37.79 19.72
CA ALA A 1252 -10.86 37.34 21.11
C ALA A 1252 -11.82 38.17 22.02
N THR A 1253 -12.27 39.35 21.56
CA THR A 1253 -13.11 40.27 22.36
C THR A 1253 -14.52 40.51 21.80
N SER A 1254 -14.88 39.84 20.68
CA SER A 1254 -16.23 39.79 20.09
C SER A 1254 -17.06 38.56 20.50
#